data_AF-A0A9E0Q048-F1
#
_entry.id   AF-A0A9E0Q048-F1
#
_cell.length_a   1.000
_cell.length_b   1.000
_cell.length_c   1.000
_cell.angle_alpha   90.00
_cell.angle_beta   90.00
_cell.angle_gamma   90.00
#
_symmetry.space_group_name_H-M   'P 1'
#
loop_
_entity.id
_entity.type
_entity.pdbx_description
1 polymer ?
#
loop_
_entity_poly.entity_id
_entity_poly.type
_entity_poly.pdbx_seq_one_letter_code
_entity_poly.pdbx_strand_id
1 'polypeptide(L)'
;MNFFGKRLGRAVGTSLVCAAGAATLALAAGSAGSDGYQPPRFNYGEGQINLVEAVRLTLENDPNLMLDAQDVERQRGILQENTGAFDWNLNIDLSYDYRQQRVRDSTLEREKEKRTDLAAHRDFTCAEEIRQRGELENLQRFAGGDPAATLPNDVQQQVDFLDAIIAAEDNATQRGLLAEARSNLLTRAIDAATEGVTDLANGCVELNEDVANLGPAPEEEEIASGRFDLSLSKYFRSGITLTPYMTAGYDHNQFAGRRNGYFVDRVDENGLPVTTEYGTQLRRFVNFGGKNILDLYRTEIGFDVNLPLLRGRGIESAGAFEKAAQIDLAASELVLRHGSSTSTLSTAFAYWQLYSAQQRVAVLERSLELQTRIGNLTAQLIEGDALPRVESARSAASQANARAQLEGARRDLVTARLGLARAMGLDVDGVANAPLAEGPFPITPTPEQIRALDATALSTQALDLRADRQATHELVASGKVLAEAARRDLASRLDLALSLSTAAIGEESFGNAVDRWTGPNGSFALAFDKSIGNNGQEGRYAQNEALVRQREISAIDLDRRIRIAVVEILRSLEEASAGLAAAEAAAGHFQATVDAEFEKLGLGASTLIDAILTEQQKTGSDLAVIAGQQQVALLLARLRFETGTLIDWNADGGRFAPEALVTLPGSIAAGSQP
;
A
#
# COMPACT_ATOMS: atom_id res chain seq x y z
N MET A 1 -46.16 -1.62 -5.68
CA MET A 1 -46.72 -1.97 -4.35
C MET A 1 -46.91 -0.67 -3.58
N ASN A 2 -48.08 -0.07 -3.78
CA ASN A 2 -48.53 1.17 -3.15
C ASN A 2 -49.21 0.80 -1.84
N PHE A 3 -48.63 1.16 -0.68
CA PHE A 3 -49.38 1.48 0.56
C PHE A 3 -48.51 2.01 1.73
N PHE A 4 -47.18 2.18 1.56
CA PHE A 4 -46.28 2.66 2.63
C PHE A 4 -45.72 4.10 2.46
N GLY A 5 -46.24 4.89 1.51
CA GLY A 5 -45.57 6.13 1.05
C GLY A 5 -46.14 7.48 1.49
N LYS A 6 -46.99 7.59 2.54
CA LYS A 6 -47.71 8.86 2.82
C LYS A 6 -47.61 9.44 4.24
N ARG A 7 -46.79 8.90 5.15
CA ARG A 7 -46.57 9.51 6.48
C ARG A 7 -45.14 9.97 6.79
N LEU A 8 -44.16 9.74 5.91
CA LEU A 8 -42.80 10.31 6.04
C LEU A 8 -42.62 11.69 5.36
N GLY A 9 -43.67 12.26 4.78
CA GLY A 9 -43.56 13.38 3.83
C GLY A 9 -43.57 14.80 4.38
N ARG A 10 -43.45 15.06 5.70
CA ARG A 10 -43.62 16.42 6.24
C ARG A 10 -42.71 16.87 7.39
N ALA A 11 -41.66 16.13 7.74
CA ALA A 11 -40.72 16.53 8.81
C ALA A 11 -39.22 16.40 8.48
N VAL A 12 -38.84 15.99 7.27
CA VAL A 12 -37.41 15.77 6.91
C VAL A 12 -36.93 16.68 5.75
N GLY A 13 -37.80 17.57 5.27
CA GLY A 13 -37.46 18.46 4.16
C GLY A 13 -36.96 19.81 4.65
N THR A 14 -35.69 19.90 5.06
CA THR A 14 -34.74 21.04 4.91
C THR A 14 -33.70 21.10 6.04
N SER A 15 -32.73 20.17 6.09
CA SER A 15 -31.44 20.39 6.77
C SER A 15 -30.46 19.21 6.65
N LEU A 16 -30.34 18.55 5.50
CA LEU A 16 -29.20 17.63 5.23
C LEU A 16 -29.08 17.34 3.74
N VAL A 17 -28.71 18.36 2.97
CA VAL A 17 -28.15 18.19 1.63
C VAL A 17 -26.84 18.97 1.60
N CYS A 18 -25.82 18.41 2.26
CA CYS A 18 -24.43 18.78 2.04
C CYS A 18 -23.69 17.52 1.55
N ALA A 19 -23.45 17.52 0.23
CA ALA A 19 -22.34 16.86 -0.46
C ALA A 19 -22.01 15.40 -0.11
N ALA A 20 -22.78 14.46 -0.66
CA ALA A 20 -22.28 13.12 -0.99
C ALA A 20 -21.95 13.05 -2.49
N GLY A 21 -20.88 13.73 -2.89
CA GLY A 21 -20.26 13.55 -4.20
C GLY A 21 -19.29 12.37 -4.12
N ALA A 22 -19.81 11.16 -4.33
CA ALA A 22 -19.00 9.95 -4.41
C ALA A 22 -18.06 10.04 -5.63
N ALA A 23 -16.78 10.28 -5.38
CA ALA A 23 -15.72 10.13 -6.37
C ALA A 23 -15.48 8.62 -6.60
N THR A 24 -16.09 8.06 -7.64
CA THR A 24 -15.67 6.77 -8.19
C THR A 24 -14.32 6.94 -8.87
N LEU A 25 -13.23 6.69 -8.13
CA LEU A 25 -11.91 6.45 -8.71
C LEU A 25 -11.91 5.05 -9.35
N ALA A 26 -12.10 5.02 -10.67
CA ALA A 26 -11.92 3.81 -11.46
C ALA A 26 -10.42 3.48 -11.54
N LEU A 27 -9.98 2.50 -10.75
CA LEU A 27 -8.69 1.83 -10.93
C LEU A 27 -8.77 0.98 -12.21
N ALA A 28 -8.19 1.48 -13.29
CA ALA A 28 -7.93 0.68 -14.49
C ALA A 28 -6.70 -0.21 -14.22
N ALA A 29 -6.92 -1.40 -13.65
CA ALA A 29 -5.92 -2.46 -13.66
C ALA A 29 -5.82 -3.00 -15.10
N GLY A 30 -4.74 -2.64 -15.79
CA GLY A 30 -4.39 -3.26 -17.05
C GLY A 30 -4.17 -4.76 -16.84
N SER A 31 -5.00 -5.58 -17.47
CA SER A 31 -4.81 -7.02 -17.54
C SER A 31 -3.59 -7.32 -18.42
N ALA A 32 -2.43 -7.52 -17.81
CA ALA A 32 -1.31 -8.18 -18.48
C ALA A 32 -1.72 -9.63 -18.80
N GLY A 33 -1.42 -10.05 -20.03
CA GLY A 33 -1.88 -11.31 -20.62
C GLY A 33 -1.56 -12.54 -19.78
N SER A 34 -2.53 -13.45 -19.75
CA SER A 34 -2.57 -14.69 -18.98
C SER A 34 -1.77 -15.86 -19.57
N ASP A 35 -0.87 -15.62 -20.52
CA ASP A 35 -0.05 -16.70 -21.06
C ASP A 35 1.16 -16.88 -20.14
N GLY A 36 1.08 -17.91 -19.28
CA GLY A 36 2.16 -18.28 -18.37
C GLY A 36 3.47 -18.54 -19.11
N TYR A 37 4.61 -18.40 -18.42
CA TYR A 37 5.94 -18.60 -18.97
C TYR A 37 6.04 -19.89 -19.78
N GLN A 38 6.39 -19.76 -21.07
CA GLN A 38 6.73 -20.88 -21.93
C GLN A 38 8.19 -20.73 -22.37
N PRO A 39 9.06 -21.72 -22.06
CA PRO A 39 10.44 -21.69 -22.51
C PRO A 39 10.50 -21.71 -24.04
N PRO A 40 11.43 -20.95 -24.65
CA PRO A 40 11.57 -20.91 -26.10
C PRO A 40 11.99 -22.28 -26.65
N ARG A 41 11.46 -22.59 -27.82
CA ARG A 41 11.81 -23.78 -28.60
C ARG A 41 12.46 -23.34 -29.90
N PHE A 42 13.71 -23.72 -30.09
CA PHE A 42 14.43 -23.50 -31.33
C PHE A 42 14.63 -24.82 -32.06
N ASN A 43 14.36 -24.83 -33.36
CA ASN A 43 14.68 -25.98 -34.21
C ASN A 43 16.05 -25.74 -34.84
N TYR A 44 17.08 -26.34 -34.25
CA TYR A 44 18.44 -26.22 -34.78
C TYR A 44 18.70 -27.19 -35.93
N GLY A 45 18.03 -28.35 -36.03
CA GLY A 45 18.34 -29.35 -37.04
C GLY A 45 19.80 -29.82 -36.94
N GLU A 46 20.62 -29.54 -37.96
CA GLU A 46 22.10 -29.70 -37.93
C GLU A 46 22.85 -28.40 -37.59
N GLY A 47 22.12 -27.34 -37.24
CA GLY A 47 22.61 -26.00 -36.98
C GLY A 47 23.62 -25.95 -35.84
N GLN A 48 24.72 -25.25 -36.10
CA GLN A 48 25.75 -24.94 -35.12
C GLN A 48 25.45 -23.57 -34.50
N ILE A 49 25.89 -23.37 -33.27
CA ILE A 49 25.82 -22.09 -32.56
C ILE A 49 27.24 -21.70 -32.15
N ASN A 50 27.57 -20.42 -32.29
CA ASN A 50 28.81 -19.87 -31.76
C ASN A 50 28.62 -19.43 -30.30
N LEU A 51 29.72 -19.24 -29.57
CA LEU A 51 29.70 -18.90 -28.14
C LEU A 51 28.94 -17.59 -27.84
N VAL A 52 29.07 -16.59 -28.71
CA VAL A 52 28.44 -15.27 -28.53
C VAL A 52 26.92 -15.39 -28.65
N GLU A 53 26.46 -16.13 -29.64
CA GLU A 53 25.04 -16.36 -29.86
C GLU A 53 24.44 -17.21 -28.74
N ALA A 54 25.16 -18.23 -28.26
CA ALA A 54 24.74 -19.01 -27.11
C ALA A 54 24.54 -18.12 -25.87
N VAL A 55 25.50 -17.25 -25.56
CA VAL A 55 25.39 -16.31 -24.43
C VAL A 55 24.25 -15.31 -24.64
N ARG A 56 24.07 -14.78 -25.85
CA ARG A 56 22.96 -13.88 -26.15
C ARG A 56 21.61 -14.55 -25.89
N LEU A 57 21.41 -15.77 -26.38
CA LEU A 57 20.18 -16.53 -26.14
C LEU A 57 19.98 -16.83 -24.66
N THR A 58 21.04 -17.16 -23.93
CA THR A 58 20.97 -17.32 -22.47
C THR A 58 20.50 -16.05 -21.78
N LEU A 59 21.11 -14.89 -22.08
CA LEU A 59 20.74 -13.62 -21.43
C LEU A 59 19.28 -13.22 -21.71
N GLU A 60 18.71 -13.68 -22.82
CA GLU A 60 17.31 -13.46 -23.18
C GLU A 60 16.34 -14.45 -22.52
N ASN A 61 16.78 -15.68 -22.23
CA ASN A 61 15.85 -16.80 -21.95
C ASN A 61 16.14 -17.62 -20.69
N ASP A 62 17.27 -17.39 -19.99
CA ASP A 62 17.60 -18.12 -18.76
C ASP A 62 16.53 -17.84 -17.68
N PRO A 63 15.81 -18.88 -17.20
CA PRO A 63 14.81 -18.73 -16.16
C PRO A 63 15.33 -18.06 -14.89
N ASN A 64 16.60 -18.26 -14.52
CA ASN A 64 17.17 -17.65 -13.31
C ASN A 64 17.26 -16.12 -13.44
N LEU A 65 17.61 -15.62 -14.63
CA LEU A 65 17.65 -14.17 -14.89
C LEU A 65 16.25 -13.56 -14.91
N MET A 66 15.28 -14.30 -15.45
CA MET A 66 13.88 -13.88 -15.43
C MET A 66 13.34 -13.83 -14.00
N LEU A 67 13.72 -14.78 -13.13
CA LEU A 67 13.38 -14.77 -11.71
C LEU A 67 14.03 -13.59 -10.98
N ASP A 68 15.33 -13.34 -11.20
CA ASP A 68 16.03 -12.19 -10.63
C ASP A 68 15.36 -10.86 -11.07
N ALA A 69 14.94 -10.76 -12.34
CA ALA A 69 14.21 -9.60 -12.85
C ALA A 69 12.83 -9.43 -12.18
N GLN A 70 12.10 -10.52 -11.93
CA GLN A 70 10.85 -10.46 -11.17
C GLN A 70 11.08 -10.09 -9.70
N ASP A 71 12.21 -10.48 -9.12
CA ASP A 71 12.59 -10.05 -7.77
C ASP A 71 12.87 -8.54 -7.70
N VAL A 72 13.47 -7.94 -8.75
CA VAL A 72 13.60 -6.47 -8.86
C VAL A 72 12.22 -5.80 -8.90
N GLU A 73 11.28 -6.31 -9.70
CA GLU A 73 9.90 -5.79 -9.72
C GLU A 73 9.21 -5.92 -8.37
N ARG A 74 9.41 -7.06 -7.68
CA ARG A 74 8.89 -7.28 -6.33
C ARG A 74 9.47 -6.27 -5.33
N GLN A 75 10.77 -6.00 -5.37
CA GLN A 75 11.39 -4.99 -4.51
C GLN A 75 10.91 -3.57 -4.84
N ARG A 76 10.64 -3.27 -6.11
CA ARG A 76 10.02 -2.00 -6.52
C ARG A 76 8.61 -1.86 -5.93
N GLY A 77 7.83 -2.94 -5.90
CA GLY A 77 6.54 -2.99 -5.22
C GLY A 77 6.65 -2.72 -3.71
N ILE A 78 7.64 -3.32 -3.03
CA ILE A 78 7.91 -3.08 -1.60
C ILE A 78 8.32 -1.61 -1.36
N LEU A 79 9.15 -1.04 -2.23
CA LEU A 79 9.48 0.38 -2.16
C LEU A 79 8.22 1.24 -2.31
N GLN A 80 7.36 0.93 -3.29
CA GLN A 80 6.11 1.66 -3.52
C GLN A 80 5.16 1.56 -2.31
N GLU A 81 5.05 0.39 -1.67
CA GLU A 81 4.28 0.20 -0.44
C GLU A 81 4.80 1.09 0.70
N ASN A 82 6.12 1.10 0.92
CA ASN A 82 6.74 1.93 1.96
C ASN A 82 6.65 3.43 1.64
N THR A 83 6.74 3.83 0.37
CA THR A 83 6.48 5.21 -0.05
C THR A 83 5.01 5.59 0.16
N GLY A 84 4.08 4.66 -0.08
CA GLY A 84 2.63 4.84 0.10
C GLY A 84 2.22 5.06 1.56
N ALA A 85 3.04 4.64 2.54
CA ALA A 85 2.82 4.98 3.95
C ALA A 85 2.82 6.49 4.22
N PHE A 86 3.38 7.30 3.31
CA PHE A 86 3.39 8.76 3.37
C PHE A 86 2.32 9.41 2.50
N ASP A 87 1.40 8.66 1.88
CA ASP A 87 0.33 9.22 1.08
C ASP A 87 -0.71 9.97 1.92
N TRP A 88 -1.61 10.68 1.24
CA TRP A 88 -2.73 11.33 1.90
C TRP A 88 -3.80 10.30 2.22
N ASN A 89 -4.23 10.24 3.47
CA ASN A 89 -5.32 9.38 3.92
C ASN A 89 -6.59 10.20 4.12
N LEU A 90 -7.61 9.93 3.31
CA LEU A 90 -8.95 10.48 3.45
C LEU A 90 -9.80 9.57 4.33
N ASN A 91 -10.32 10.11 5.44
CA ASN A 91 -11.29 9.43 6.29
C ASN A 91 -12.61 10.21 6.28
N ILE A 92 -13.70 9.49 6.03
CA ILE A 92 -15.07 9.98 6.06
C ILE A 92 -15.86 9.04 6.98
N ASP A 93 -16.31 9.55 8.12
CA ASP A 93 -17.21 8.86 9.05
C ASP A 93 -18.57 9.54 9.05
N LEU A 94 -19.64 8.77 8.90
CA LEU A 94 -21.01 9.24 8.96
C LEU A 94 -21.81 8.30 9.86
N SER A 95 -22.37 8.85 10.94
CA SER A 95 -23.20 8.10 11.89
C SER A 95 -24.52 8.83 12.17
N TYR A 96 -25.56 8.03 12.40
CA TYR A 96 -26.90 8.49 12.76
C TYR A 96 -27.51 7.52 13.76
N ASP A 97 -27.86 8.04 14.94
CA ASP A 97 -28.58 7.31 15.98
C ASP A 97 -30.00 7.87 16.07
N TYR A 98 -31.00 7.00 16.04
CA TYR A 98 -32.39 7.35 16.31
C TYR A 98 -32.95 6.38 17.34
N ARG A 99 -33.46 6.92 18.43
CA ARG A 99 -34.05 6.15 19.52
C ARG A 99 -35.37 6.77 19.94
N GLN A 100 -36.37 5.91 20.02
CA GLN A 100 -37.66 6.23 20.59
C GLN A 100 -37.80 5.42 21.88
N GLN A 101 -38.07 6.09 22.99
CA GLN A 101 -38.19 5.44 24.28
C GLN A 101 -39.36 6.00 25.08
N ARG A 102 -39.85 5.21 26.02
CA ARG A 102 -40.88 5.66 26.94
C ARG A 102 -40.36 6.79 27.82
N VAL A 103 -41.14 7.85 27.97
CA VAL A 103 -40.87 8.95 28.88
C VAL A 103 -40.86 8.43 30.33
N ARG A 104 -39.95 8.96 31.16
CA ARG A 104 -39.88 8.61 32.59
C ARG A 104 -41.22 8.91 33.26
N ASP A 105 -41.66 8.04 34.17
CA ASP A 105 -42.96 8.20 34.86
C ASP A 105 -43.07 9.56 35.57
N SER A 106 -41.98 10.07 36.18
CA SER A 106 -41.97 11.41 36.81
C SER A 106 -42.12 12.57 35.83
N THR A 107 -41.73 12.39 34.57
CA THR A 107 -41.92 13.41 33.52
C THR A 107 -43.30 13.28 32.91
N LEU A 108 -43.80 12.06 32.74
CA LEU A 108 -45.17 11.80 32.31
C LEU A 108 -46.19 12.38 33.30
N GLU A 109 -46.02 12.18 34.61
CA GLU A 109 -46.92 12.76 35.62
C GLU A 109 -46.85 14.29 35.65
N ARG A 110 -45.65 14.90 35.60
CA ARG A 110 -45.53 16.36 35.47
C ARG A 110 -46.24 16.91 34.24
N GLU A 111 -46.14 16.22 33.11
CA GLU A 111 -46.83 16.60 31.89
C GLU A 111 -48.36 16.42 31.99
N LYS A 112 -48.86 15.44 32.77
CA LYS A 112 -50.29 15.32 33.09
C LYS A 112 -50.76 16.44 34.00
N GLU A 113 -50.06 16.69 35.11
CA GLU A 113 -50.37 17.76 36.07
C GLU A 113 -50.43 19.12 35.36
N LYS A 114 -49.45 19.43 34.52
CA LYS A 114 -49.44 20.66 33.72
C LYS A 114 -50.70 20.83 32.86
N ARG A 115 -51.24 19.75 32.30
CA ARG A 115 -52.46 19.78 31.47
C ARG A 115 -53.71 19.91 32.33
N THR A 116 -53.76 19.21 33.46
CA THR A 116 -54.90 19.30 34.38
C THR A 116 -54.99 20.69 35.01
N ASP A 117 -53.86 21.26 35.42
CA ASP A 117 -53.81 22.60 36.00
C ASP A 117 -54.21 23.66 34.98
N LEU A 118 -53.74 23.54 33.74
CA LEU A 118 -54.12 24.46 32.67
C LEU A 118 -55.61 24.36 32.32
N ALA A 119 -56.17 23.14 32.27
CA ALA A 119 -57.60 22.93 32.06
C ALA A 119 -58.44 23.50 33.21
N ALA A 120 -58.01 23.32 34.46
CA ALA A 120 -58.67 23.90 35.62
C ALA A 120 -58.61 25.44 35.61
N HIS A 121 -57.47 26.01 35.21
CA HIS A 121 -57.32 27.45 35.08
C HIS A 121 -58.23 28.03 33.99
N ARG A 122 -58.29 27.36 32.82
CA ARG A 122 -59.25 27.69 31.76
C ARG A 122 -60.68 27.67 32.28
N ASP A 123 -61.10 26.58 32.94
CA ASP A 123 -62.48 26.39 33.41
C ASP A 123 -62.87 27.47 34.42
N PHE A 124 -61.95 27.83 35.32
CA PHE A 124 -62.14 28.93 36.26
C PHE A 124 -62.29 30.28 35.54
N THR A 125 -61.35 30.63 34.66
CA THR A 125 -61.35 31.91 33.93
C THR A 125 -62.58 32.07 33.05
N CYS A 126 -62.97 31.03 32.31
CA CYS A 126 -64.16 31.05 31.47
C CYS A 126 -65.47 31.10 32.28
N ALA A 127 -65.54 30.46 33.45
CA ALA A 127 -66.72 30.58 34.31
C ALA A 127 -66.84 31.97 34.94
N GLU A 128 -65.70 32.56 35.30
CA GLU A 128 -65.63 33.90 35.88
C GLU A 128 -65.97 34.98 34.85
N GLU A 129 -65.55 34.81 33.61
CA GLU A 129 -65.93 35.62 32.46
C GLU A 129 -67.46 35.70 32.31
N ILE A 130 -68.13 34.54 32.28
CA ILE A 130 -69.60 34.45 32.17
C ILE A 130 -70.27 35.15 33.36
N ARG A 131 -69.74 34.95 34.57
CA ARG A 131 -70.25 35.54 35.80
C ARG A 131 -70.18 37.07 35.75
N GLN A 132 -69.01 37.63 35.44
CA GLN A 132 -68.80 39.07 35.40
C GLN A 132 -69.49 39.73 34.21
N ARG A 133 -69.63 39.04 33.07
CA ARG A 133 -70.42 39.53 31.93
C ARG A 133 -71.89 39.73 32.32
N GLY A 134 -72.46 38.79 33.08
CA GLY A 134 -73.80 38.94 33.64
C GLY A 134 -73.92 40.11 34.63
N GLU A 135 -72.88 40.39 35.43
CA GLU A 135 -72.82 41.56 36.32
C GLU A 135 -72.74 42.88 35.53
N LEU A 136 -71.94 42.92 34.46
CA LEU A 136 -71.83 44.06 33.55
C LEU A 136 -73.17 44.35 32.85
N GLU A 137 -73.87 43.32 32.34
CA GLU A 137 -75.19 43.47 31.73
C GLU A 137 -76.22 44.04 32.72
N ASN A 138 -76.21 43.57 33.98
CA ASN A 138 -77.06 44.12 35.03
C ASN A 138 -76.70 45.58 35.37
N LEU A 139 -75.41 45.90 35.43
CA LEU A 139 -74.93 47.26 35.70
C LEU A 139 -75.31 48.23 34.57
N GLN A 140 -75.20 47.80 33.31
CA GLN A 140 -75.66 48.54 32.14
C GLN A 140 -77.19 48.73 32.13
N ARG A 141 -77.97 47.70 32.47
CA ARG A 141 -79.43 47.80 32.63
C ARG A 141 -79.84 48.78 33.72
N PHE A 142 -79.16 48.74 34.87
CA PHE A 142 -79.41 49.67 35.98
C PHE A 142 -79.12 51.12 35.56
N ALA A 143 -77.98 51.36 34.89
CA ALA A 143 -77.65 52.67 34.34
C ALA A 143 -78.67 53.14 33.27
N GLY A 144 -79.27 52.20 32.53
CA GLY A 144 -80.36 52.44 31.57
C GLY A 144 -81.74 52.68 32.20
N GLY A 145 -81.87 52.67 33.53
CA GLY A 145 -83.10 53.00 34.25
C GLY A 145 -84.04 51.81 34.51
N ASP A 146 -83.55 50.58 34.39
CA ASP A 146 -84.33 49.39 34.73
C ASP A 146 -84.39 49.17 36.26
N PRO A 147 -85.57 49.27 36.90
CA PRO A 147 -85.72 49.14 38.35
C PRO A 147 -85.54 47.70 38.87
N ALA A 148 -85.49 46.69 37.99
CA ALA A 148 -85.26 45.30 38.36
C ALA A 148 -83.78 44.87 38.27
N ALA A 149 -82.89 45.76 37.83
CA ALA A 149 -81.47 45.47 37.74
C ALA A 149 -80.77 45.65 39.09
N THR A 150 -79.85 44.75 39.43
CA THR A 150 -79.09 44.76 40.69
C THR A 150 -77.65 45.17 40.45
N LEU A 151 -77.08 46.05 41.28
CA LEU A 151 -75.67 46.40 41.22
C LEU A 151 -74.81 45.49 42.13
N PRO A 152 -73.52 45.31 41.83
CA PRO A 152 -72.54 44.81 42.79
C PRO A 152 -72.61 45.60 44.10
N ASN A 153 -72.47 44.94 45.25
CA ASN A 153 -72.73 45.54 46.57
C ASN A 153 -71.96 46.84 46.83
N ASP A 154 -70.71 46.92 46.38
CA ASP A 154 -69.83 48.08 46.51
C ASP A 154 -70.30 49.26 45.65
N VAL A 155 -70.72 49.00 44.42
CA VAL A 155 -71.30 50.01 43.52
C VAL A 155 -72.69 50.43 44.01
N GLN A 156 -73.51 49.48 44.47
CA GLN A 156 -74.84 49.72 45.03
C GLN A 156 -74.76 50.68 46.22
N GLN A 157 -73.84 50.44 47.18
CA GLN A 157 -73.69 51.31 48.35
C GLN A 157 -73.31 52.76 47.98
N GLN A 158 -72.46 52.93 46.97
CA GLN A 158 -72.06 54.27 46.50
C GLN A 158 -73.19 54.96 45.73
N VAL A 159 -73.97 54.21 44.96
CA VAL A 159 -75.16 54.71 44.25
C VAL A 159 -76.26 55.09 45.23
N ASP A 160 -76.56 54.25 46.23
CA ASP A 160 -77.58 54.52 47.26
C ASP A 160 -77.22 55.77 48.07
N PHE A 161 -75.94 55.95 48.38
CA PHE A 161 -75.43 57.15 49.05
C PHE A 161 -75.67 58.41 48.20
N LEU A 162 -75.33 58.36 46.90
CA LEU A 162 -75.58 59.47 45.99
C LEU A 162 -77.08 59.74 45.79
N ASP A 163 -77.90 58.68 45.67
CA ASP A 163 -79.35 58.79 45.53
C ASP A 163 -80.00 59.41 46.77
N ALA A 164 -79.53 59.07 47.98
CA ALA A 164 -80.00 59.69 49.22
C ALA A 164 -79.65 61.19 49.31
N ILE A 165 -78.45 61.58 48.87
CA ILE A 165 -78.05 63.00 48.87
C ILE A 165 -78.80 63.78 47.78
N ILE A 166 -78.99 63.20 46.59
CA ILE A 166 -79.78 63.79 45.51
C ILE A 166 -81.23 64.04 45.95
N ALA A 167 -81.83 63.09 46.66
CA ALA A 167 -83.20 63.20 47.16
C ALA A 167 -83.38 64.27 48.26
N ALA A 168 -82.32 64.58 49.01
CA ALA A 168 -82.32 65.56 50.09
C ALA A 168 -81.91 66.99 49.66
N GLU A 169 -81.46 67.18 48.41
CA GLU A 169 -80.94 68.46 47.90
C GLU A 169 -82.05 69.30 47.24
N ASP A 170 -82.33 70.49 47.75
CA ASP A 170 -83.39 71.39 47.25
C ASP A 170 -82.91 72.32 46.11
N ASN A 171 -81.60 72.55 45.98
CA ASN A 171 -81.02 73.41 44.96
C ASN A 171 -80.89 72.70 43.60
N ALA A 172 -81.61 73.19 42.59
CA ALA A 172 -81.63 72.61 41.24
C ALA A 172 -80.22 72.45 40.61
N THR A 173 -79.31 73.39 40.87
CA THR A 173 -77.94 73.34 40.32
C THR A 173 -77.08 72.29 41.01
N GLN A 174 -77.15 72.18 42.35
CA GLN A 174 -76.40 71.18 43.12
C GLN A 174 -76.95 69.76 42.89
N ARG A 175 -78.28 69.63 42.78
CA ARG A 175 -78.94 68.37 42.39
C ARG A 175 -78.48 67.89 41.01
N GLY A 176 -78.29 68.82 40.06
CA GLY A 176 -77.73 68.52 38.73
C GLY A 176 -76.28 67.99 38.79
N LEU A 177 -75.41 68.61 39.59
CA LEU A 177 -74.02 68.16 39.78
C LEU A 177 -73.92 66.79 40.48
N LEU A 178 -74.79 66.50 41.44
CA LEU A 178 -74.84 65.20 42.11
C LEU A 178 -75.37 64.09 41.18
N ALA A 179 -76.37 64.40 40.33
CA ALA A 179 -76.83 63.49 39.29
C ALA A 179 -75.73 63.21 38.25
N GLU A 180 -74.92 64.21 37.91
CA GLU A 180 -73.74 64.06 37.05
C GLU A 180 -72.66 63.20 37.74
N ALA A 181 -72.39 63.42 39.04
CA ALA A 181 -71.45 62.59 39.80
C ALA A 181 -71.90 61.11 39.89
N ARG A 182 -73.21 60.87 40.04
CA ARG A 182 -73.80 59.52 39.98
C ARG A 182 -73.65 58.89 38.60
N SER A 183 -73.91 59.65 37.54
CA SER A 183 -73.68 59.18 36.17
C SER A 183 -72.21 58.84 35.94
N ASN A 184 -71.28 59.71 36.37
CA ASN A 184 -69.84 59.49 36.23
C ASN A 184 -69.33 58.32 37.06
N LEU A 185 -69.93 58.03 38.22
CA LEU A 185 -69.65 56.82 38.99
C LEU A 185 -70.06 55.57 38.22
N LEU A 186 -71.30 55.54 37.72
CA LEU A 186 -71.82 54.42 36.94
C LEU A 186 -71.02 54.22 35.65
N THR A 187 -70.67 55.28 34.92
CA THR A 187 -69.81 55.20 33.73
C THR A 187 -68.45 54.59 34.06
N ARG A 188 -67.78 55.06 35.11
CA ARG A 188 -66.48 54.47 35.54
C ARG A 188 -66.62 53.01 35.96
N ALA A 189 -67.73 52.63 36.60
CA ALA A 189 -67.99 51.25 36.98
C ALA A 189 -68.28 50.36 35.76
N ILE A 190 -69.02 50.86 34.75
CA ILE A 190 -69.22 50.19 33.46
C ILE A 190 -67.89 50.01 32.75
N ASP A 191 -67.08 51.06 32.64
CA ASP A 191 -65.80 51.02 31.92
C ASP A 191 -64.84 50.02 32.56
N ALA A 192 -64.70 50.05 33.90
CA ALA A 192 -63.86 49.11 34.63
C ALA A 192 -64.37 47.66 34.54
N ALA A 193 -65.68 47.44 34.62
CA ALA A 193 -66.26 46.10 34.46
C ALA A 193 -66.16 45.60 33.01
N THR A 194 -66.26 46.50 32.02
CA THR A 194 -66.08 46.18 30.59
C THR A 194 -64.64 45.76 30.33
N GLU A 195 -63.66 46.48 30.85
CA GLU A 195 -62.24 46.11 30.77
C GLU A 195 -61.99 44.75 31.42
N GLY A 196 -62.49 44.52 32.64
CA GLY A 196 -62.34 43.23 33.33
C GLY A 196 -62.97 42.04 32.60
N VAL A 197 -64.18 42.20 32.05
CA VAL A 197 -64.84 41.16 31.23
C VAL A 197 -64.08 40.91 29.94
N THR A 198 -63.57 41.95 29.28
CA THR A 198 -62.78 41.82 28.04
C THR A 198 -61.48 41.07 28.31
N ASP A 199 -60.79 41.36 29.41
CA ASP A 199 -59.57 40.65 29.81
C ASP A 199 -59.84 39.17 30.11
N LEU A 200 -60.94 38.86 30.81
CA LEU A 200 -61.36 37.48 31.07
C LEU A 200 -61.80 36.75 29.80
N ALA A 201 -62.49 37.42 28.87
CA ALA A 201 -62.88 36.87 27.57
C ALA A 201 -61.67 36.53 26.71
N ASN A 202 -60.73 37.47 26.59
CA ASN A 202 -59.44 37.23 25.93
C ASN A 202 -58.72 36.06 26.60
N GLY A 203 -58.59 36.07 27.93
CA GLY A 203 -57.96 34.99 28.71
C GLY A 203 -58.62 33.62 28.52
N CYS A 204 -59.95 33.56 28.42
CA CYS A 204 -60.69 32.32 28.17
C CYS A 204 -60.41 31.76 26.77
N VAL A 205 -60.44 32.59 25.72
CA VAL A 205 -60.10 32.18 24.34
C VAL A 205 -58.66 31.67 24.28
N GLU A 206 -57.75 32.44 24.87
CA GLU A 206 -56.34 32.16 25.00
C GLU A 206 -56.04 30.82 25.71
N LEU A 207 -56.71 30.54 26.83
CA LEU A 207 -56.55 29.29 27.57
C LEU A 207 -57.21 28.09 26.87
N ASN A 208 -58.32 28.31 26.15
CA ASN A 208 -58.91 27.29 25.29
C ASN A 208 -57.94 26.84 24.21
N GLU A 209 -57.26 27.79 23.57
CA GLU A 209 -56.25 27.51 22.55
C GLU A 209 -55.05 26.75 23.12
N ASP A 210 -54.51 27.18 24.27
CA ASP A 210 -53.37 26.50 24.90
C ASP A 210 -53.70 25.06 25.32
N VAL A 211 -54.90 24.81 25.88
CA VAL A 211 -55.32 23.43 26.22
C VAL A 211 -55.44 22.58 24.96
N ALA A 212 -55.97 23.12 23.87
CA ALA A 212 -56.06 22.42 22.60
C ALA A 212 -54.66 22.12 22.01
N ASN A 213 -53.74 23.07 22.10
CA ASN A 213 -52.38 22.97 21.57
C ASN A 213 -51.51 21.94 22.32
N LEU A 214 -51.68 21.77 23.64
CA LEU A 214 -50.93 20.78 24.43
C LEU A 214 -51.30 19.31 24.10
N GLY A 215 -52.55 19.05 23.74
CA GLY A 215 -53.10 17.71 23.48
C GLY A 215 -52.85 16.68 24.62
N PRO A 216 -52.85 15.35 24.34
CA PRO A 216 -52.64 14.35 25.39
C PRO A 216 -51.21 14.38 25.97
N ALA A 217 -50.98 13.77 27.13
CA ALA A 217 -49.63 13.66 27.69
C ALA A 217 -48.76 12.74 26.80
N PRO A 218 -47.49 13.11 26.52
CA PRO A 218 -46.61 12.30 25.68
C PRO A 218 -46.09 11.08 26.44
N GLU A 219 -46.28 9.88 25.88
CA GLU A 219 -45.79 8.63 26.47
C GLU A 219 -44.37 8.27 26.00
N GLU A 220 -43.95 8.83 24.85
CA GLU A 220 -42.70 8.52 24.20
C GLU A 220 -41.90 9.80 23.90
N GLU A 221 -40.59 9.67 23.90
CA GLU A 221 -39.64 10.68 23.44
C GLU A 221 -38.77 10.13 22.32
N GLU A 222 -38.49 11.00 21.37
CA GLU A 222 -37.63 10.75 20.21
C GLU A 222 -36.32 11.50 20.41
N ILE A 223 -35.22 10.77 20.32
CA ILE A 223 -33.87 11.29 20.40
C ILE A 223 -33.18 10.89 19.10
N ALA A 224 -32.65 11.87 18.37
CA ALA A 224 -31.83 11.60 17.21
C ALA A 224 -30.52 12.35 17.31
N SER A 225 -29.41 11.73 16.90
CA SER A 225 -28.16 12.45 16.70
C SER A 225 -27.50 12.02 15.40
N GLY A 226 -26.89 12.97 14.72
CA GLY A 226 -26.11 12.75 13.51
C GLY A 226 -24.71 13.28 13.71
N ARG A 227 -23.71 12.56 13.20
CA ARG A 227 -22.31 13.01 13.19
C ARG A 227 -21.69 12.72 11.84
N PHE A 228 -20.95 13.69 11.34
CA PHE A 228 -20.16 13.60 10.12
C PHE A 228 -18.74 14.07 10.45
N ASP A 229 -17.75 13.21 10.25
CA ASP A 229 -16.34 13.54 10.38
C ASP A 229 -15.65 13.35 9.03
N LEU A 230 -15.00 14.40 8.55
CA LEU A 230 -14.12 14.39 7.39
C LEU A 230 -12.72 14.75 7.86
N SER A 231 -11.73 13.92 7.59
CA SER A 231 -10.34 14.27 7.84
C SER A 231 -9.43 13.82 6.70
N LEU A 232 -8.38 14.59 6.48
CA LEU A 232 -7.38 14.31 5.46
C LEU A 232 -6.01 14.36 6.13
N SER A 233 -5.41 13.22 6.40
CA SER A 233 -4.13 13.14 7.12
C SER A 233 -2.94 12.90 6.18
N LYS A 234 -1.83 13.59 6.44
CA LYS A 234 -0.54 13.41 5.77
C LYS A 234 0.53 13.06 6.77
N TYR A 235 1.16 11.91 6.59
CA TYR A 235 2.36 11.53 7.34
C TYR A 235 3.61 11.94 6.58
N PHE A 236 4.51 12.69 7.23
CA PHE A 236 5.76 13.12 6.64
C PHE A 236 6.92 12.21 7.09
N ARG A 237 7.94 12.07 6.24
CA ARG A 237 9.18 11.36 6.56
C ARG A 237 9.91 11.91 7.79
N SER A 238 9.59 13.13 8.24
CA SER A 238 10.08 13.71 9.48
C SER A 238 9.42 13.15 10.75
N GLY A 239 8.36 12.33 10.60
CA GLY A 239 7.50 11.84 11.67
C GLY A 239 6.31 12.75 11.97
N ILE A 240 6.26 13.96 11.41
CA ILE A 240 5.15 14.90 11.62
C ILE A 240 3.90 14.38 10.91
N THR A 241 2.75 14.53 11.54
CA THR A 241 1.43 14.30 10.92
C THR A 241 0.67 15.61 10.86
N LEU A 242 0.07 15.91 9.71
CA LEU A 242 -0.85 17.05 9.52
C LEU A 242 -2.23 16.50 9.15
N THR A 243 -3.26 16.91 9.88
CA THR A 243 -4.63 16.43 9.68
C THR A 243 -5.61 17.60 9.71
N PRO A 244 -5.85 18.30 8.59
CA PRO A 244 -7.07 19.09 8.44
C PRO A 244 -8.31 18.20 8.63
N TYR A 245 -9.30 18.74 9.32
CA TYR A 245 -10.55 18.06 9.58
C TYR A 245 -11.74 19.02 9.57
N MET A 246 -12.92 18.43 9.37
CA MET A 246 -14.21 19.04 9.55
C MET A 246 -15.11 18.04 10.28
N THR A 247 -15.75 18.48 11.35
CA THR A 247 -16.79 17.71 12.03
C THR A 247 -18.10 18.48 11.96
N ALA A 248 -19.21 17.77 11.78
CA ALA A 248 -20.55 18.32 11.85
C ALA A 248 -21.41 17.38 12.69
N GLY A 249 -22.24 17.97 13.54
CA GLY A 249 -23.10 17.30 14.50
C GLY A 249 -24.51 17.86 14.46
N TYR A 250 -25.47 16.98 14.70
CA TYR A 250 -26.88 17.26 14.84
C TYR A 250 -27.39 16.55 16.08
N ASP A 251 -28.12 17.26 16.95
CA ASP A 251 -28.79 16.69 18.10
C ASP A 251 -30.27 17.11 18.12
N HIS A 252 -31.14 16.14 18.29
CA HIS A 252 -32.59 16.28 18.38
C HIS A 252 -33.12 15.54 19.60
N ASN A 253 -34.00 16.20 20.35
CA ASN A 253 -34.61 15.62 21.53
C ASN A 253 -36.00 16.20 21.77
N GLN A 254 -37.03 15.42 21.45
CA GLN A 254 -38.42 15.86 21.53
C GLN A 254 -39.36 14.79 22.09
N PHE A 255 -40.57 15.19 22.46
CA PHE A 255 -41.65 14.23 22.68
C PHE A 255 -42.19 13.76 21.33
N ALA A 256 -42.48 12.46 21.23
CA ALA A 256 -42.93 11.86 19.98
C ALA A 256 -44.21 12.54 19.47
N GLY A 257 -44.20 12.96 18.21
CA GLY A 257 -45.33 13.65 17.56
C GLY A 257 -45.70 15.03 18.12
N ARG A 258 -44.88 15.64 18.99
CA ARG A 258 -45.09 16.99 19.54
C ARG A 258 -44.21 18.03 18.88
N ARG A 259 -44.58 19.30 19.06
CA ARG A 259 -43.83 20.44 18.51
C ARG A 259 -43.46 21.42 19.61
N ASN A 260 -42.35 22.13 19.41
CA ASN A 260 -41.98 23.24 20.27
C ASN A 260 -42.98 24.39 20.13
N GLY A 261 -43.11 25.14 21.22
CA GLY A 261 -43.82 26.40 21.26
C GLY A 261 -43.05 27.54 20.62
N TYR A 262 -43.75 28.59 20.24
CA TYR A 262 -43.18 29.83 19.70
C TYR A 262 -43.98 31.04 20.18
N PHE A 263 -43.38 32.23 20.06
CA PHE A 263 -44.05 33.47 20.41
C PHE A 263 -44.94 33.94 19.25
N VAL A 264 -46.19 34.27 19.56
CA VAL A 264 -47.14 34.92 18.66
C VAL A 264 -47.56 36.27 19.23
N ASP A 265 -48.02 37.17 18.37
CA ASP A 265 -48.63 38.41 18.83
C ASP A 265 -49.97 38.07 19.51
N ARG A 266 -50.22 38.70 20.66
CA ARG A 266 -51.45 38.52 21.45
C ARG A 266 -52.60 39.16 20.69
N VAL A 267 -53.72 38.45 20.58
CA VAL A 267 -54.92 38.93 19.90
C VAL A 267 -56.09 39.06 20.89
N ASP A 268 -56.99 40.01 20.64
CA ASP A 268 -58.25 40.15 21.38
C ASP A 268 -59.32 39.15 20.91
N GLU A 269 -60.50 39.18 21.54
CA GLU A 269 -61.67 38.34 21.24
C GLU A 269 -62.14 38.43 19.78
N ASN A 270 -61.77 39.49 19.06
CA ASN A 270 -62.10 39.73 17.65
C ASN A 270 -60.93 39.40 16.71
N GLY A 271 -59.81 38.91 17.23
CA GLY A 271 -58.61 38.54 16.46
C GLY A 271 -57.70 39.71 16.10
N LEU A 272 -57.85 40.87 16.74
CA LEU A 272 -56.99 42.05 16.51
C LEU A 272 -55.81 42.06 17.48
N PRO A 273 -54.61 42.51 17.07
CA PRO A 273 -53.44 42.53 17.96
C PRO A 273 -53.63 43.46 19.16
N VAL A 274 -53.37 42.95 20.36
CA VAL A 274 -53.38 43.74 21.59
C VAL A 274 -52.09 44.56 21.66
N THR A 275 -52.22 45.88 21.71
CA THR A 275 -51.09 46.83 21.79
C THR A 275 -51.02 47.54 23.13
N THR A 276 -49.82 47.91 23.55
CA THR A 276 -49.62 48.83 24.69
C THR A 276 -50.11 50.25 24.36
N GLU A 277 -50.17 51.12 25.37
CA GLU A 277 -50.46 52.56 25.22
C GLU A 277 -49.52 53.28 24.22
N TYR A 278 -48.36 52.70 23.90
CA TYR A 278 -47.38 53.20 22.94
C TYR A 278 -47.44 52.50 21.56
N GLY A 279 -48.45 51.65 21.31
CA GLY A 279 -48.64 50.93 20.05
C GLY A 279 -47.75 49.69 19.87
N THR A 280 -47.07 49.22 20.92
CA THR A 280 -46.23 48.01 20.86
C THR A 280 -47.11 46.77 20.96
N GLN A 281 -47.01 45.83 20.03
CA GLN A 281 -47.73 44.56 20.09
C GLN A 281 -47.22 43.70 21.26
N LEU A 282 -48.14 43.23 22.10
CA LEU A 282 -47.83 42.27 23.15
C LEU A 282 -47.65 40.89 22.52
N ARG A 283 -46.68 40.12 23.00
CA ARG A 283 -46.42 38.74 22.54
C ARG A 283 -46.70 37.73 23.63
N ARG A 284 -47.19 36.56 23.24
CA ARG A 284 -47.42 35.40 24.10
C ARG A 284 -46.71 34.17 23.56
N PHE A 285 -46.22 33.33 24.46
CA PHE A 285 -45.69 32.02 24.11
C PHE A 285 -46.81 30.99 24.02
N VAL A 286 -46.97 30.35 22.86
CA VAL A 286 -47.95 29.27 22.65
C VAL A 286 -47.22 27.94 22.66
N ASN A 287 -47.63 27.01 23.53
CA ASN A 287 -46.96 25.73 23.72
C ASN A 287 -47.73 24.58 23.04
N PHE A 288 -47.06 23.84 22.14
CA PHE A 288 -47.64 22.70 21.40
C PHE A 288 -47.31 21.33 22.04
N GLY A 289 -46.98 21.32 23.34
CA GLY A 289 -46.75 20.10 24.11
C GLY A 289 -45.40 19.42 23.87
N GLY A 290 -44.48 20.08 23.17
CA GLY A 290 -43.09 19.65 23.01
C GLY A 290 -42.20 20.01 24.22
N LYS A 291 -40.94 19.57 24.18
CA LYS A 291 -39.97 19.85 25.25
C LYS A 291 -39.46 21.29 25.24
N ASN A 292 -39.65 22.03 24.14
CA ASN A 292 -39.08 23.35 23.89
C ASN A 292 -37.54 23.34 23.87
N ILE A 293 -36.97 22.21 23.45
CA ILE A 293 -35.53 22.07 23.19
C ILE A 293 -35.35 22.24 21.67
N LEU A 294 -34.60 23.24 21.24
CA LEU A 294 -34.33 23.43 19.82
C LEU A 294 -33.32 22.41 19.33
N ASP A 295 -33.45 22.02 18.06
CA ASP A 295 -32.46 21.17 17.40
C ASP A 295 -31.12 21.90 17.38
N LEU A 296 -30.06 21.20 17.81
CA LEU A 296 -28.72 21.77 17.90
C LEU A 296 -27.87 21.28 16.74
N TYR A 297 -27.25 22.21 16.03
CA TYR A 297 -26.29 21.93 14.98
C TYR A 297 -24.94 22.45 15.42
N ARG A 298 -23.91 21.60 15.36
CA ARG A 298 -22.53 21.95 15.69
C ARG A 298 -21.66 21.68 14.48
N THR A 299 -20.80 22.62 14.12
CA THR A 299 -19.79 22.43 13.07
C THR A 299 -18.45 22.86 13.61
N GLU A 300 -17.40 22.12 13.34
CA GLU A 300 -16.02 22.46 13.69
C GLU A 300 -15.12 22.19 12.50
N ILE A 301 -14.27 23.16 12.16
CA ILE A 301 -13.24 23.00 11.14
C ILE A 301 -11.92 23.34 11.80
N GLY A 302 -10.91 22.51 11.55
CA GLY A 302 -9.61 22.70 12.16
C GLY A 302 -8.51 21.94 11.46
N PHE A 303 -7.32 22.02 12.05
CA PHE A 303 -6.19 21.19 11.68
C PHE A 303 -5.45 20.75 12.95
N ASP A 304 -5.05 19.48 12.93
CA ASP A 304 -4.19 18.89 13.95
C ASP A 304 -2.79 18.70 13.39
N VAL A 305 -1.78 19.02 14.18
CA VAL A 305 -0.37 18.73 13.90
C VAL A 305 0.17 17.89 15.04
N ASN A 306 0.61 16.67 14.74
CA ASN A 306 1.26 15.79 15.70
C ASN A 306 2.76 15.69 15.39
N LEU A 307 3.61 16.03 16.36
CA LEU A 307 5.06 16.01 16.24
C LEU A 307 5.68 15.03 17.25
N PRO A 308 6.24 13.89 16.80
CA PRO A 308 7.07 13.07 17.66
C PRO A 308 8.37 13.80 17.98
N LEU A 309 8.68 13.98 19.26
CA LEU A 309 9.86 14.70 19.74
C LEU A 309 11.03 13.76 20.06
N LEU A 310 10.74 12.50 20.42
CA LEU A 310 11.73 11.48 20.76
C LEU A 310 11.62 10.27 19.82
N ARG A 311 11.00 9.17 20.25
CA ARG A 311 10.71 7.99 19.40
C ARG A 311 9.87 8.41 18.19
N GLY A 312 10.16 7.87 17.01
CA GLY A 312 9.45 8.22 15.77
C GLY A 312 9.85 9.54 15.12
N ARG A 313 10.81 10.28 15.70
CA ARG A 313 11.27 11.57 15.16
C ARG A 313 12.28 11.38 14.03
N GLY A 314 12.06 12.11 12.95
CA GLY A 314 13.03 12.31 11.87
C GLY A 314 13.06 11.18 10.85
N ILE A 315 13.76 11.45 9.74
CA ILE A 315 13.87 10.54 8.58
C ILE A 315 14.58 9.23 8.97
N GLU A 316 15.45 9.27 9.98
CA GLU A 316 16.18 8.10 10.49
C GLU A 316 15.30 7.09 11.25
N SER A 317 14.07 7.45 11.64
CA SER A 317 13.09 6.54 12.25
C SER A 317 11.86 6.41 11.35
N ALA A 318 11.12 7.51 11.14
CA ALA A 318 9.88 7.50 10.35
C ALA A 318 10.12 7.14 8.87
N GLY A 319 11.21 7.61 8.26
CA GLY A 319 11.57 7.34 6.86
C GLY A 319 12.49 6.14 6.64
N ALA A 320 12.83 5.39 7.69
CA ALA A 320 13.88 4.37 7.63
C ALA A 320 13.50 3.18 6.73
N PHE A 321 12.26 2.72 6.80
CA PHE A 321 11.80 1.57 6.00
C PHE A 321 11.77 1.88 4.50
N GLU A 322 11.31 3.07 4.11
CA GLU A 322 11.39 3.51 2.71
C GLU A 322 12.84 3.63 2.25
N LYS A 323 13.72 4.23 3.06
CA LYS A 323 15.15 4.33 2.72
C LYS A 323 15.81 2.94 2.60
N ALA A 324 15.48 2.01 3.49
CA ALA A 324 15.97 0.64 3.40
C ALA A 324 15.44 -0.06 2.14
N ALA A 325 14.16 0.10 1.81
CA ALA A 325 13.57 -0.46 0.58
C ALA A 325 14.20 0.13 -0.70
N GLN A 326 14.59 1.41 -0.70
CA GLN A 326 15.34 2.01 -1.82
C GLN A 326 16.70 1.33 -2.00
N ILE A 327 17.41 1.08 -0.90
CA ILE A 327 18.71 0.39 -0.92
C ILE A 327 18.54 -1.09 -1.33
N ASP A 328 17.51 -1.76 -0.83
CA ASP A 328 17.22 -3.16 -1.16
C ASP A 328 16.83 -3.32 -2.64
N LEU A 329 16.14 -2.35 -3.24
CA LEU A 329 15.90 -2.30 -4.68
C LEU A 329 17.21 -2.19 -5.46
N ALA A 330 18.10 -1.24 -5.09
CA ALA A 330 19.41 -1.12 -5.73
C ALA A 330 20.26 -2.40 -5.57
N ALA A 331 20.19 -3.05 -4.41
CA ALA A 331 20.85 -4.34 -4.18
C ALA A 331 20.28 -5.44 -5.10
N SER A 332 18.97 -5.48 -5.33
CA SER A 332 18.35 -6.47 -6.23
C SER A 332 18.74 -6.27 -7.69
N GLU A 333 18.90 -5.03 -8.14
CA GLU A 333 19.42 -4.73 -9.49
C GLU A 333 20.87 -5.23 -9.65
N LEU A 334 21.68 -5.10 -8.60
CA LEU A 334 23.05 -5.63 -8.58
C LEU A 334 23.09 -7.17 -8.55
N VAL A 335 22.15 -7.81 -7.85
CA VAL A 335 21.98 -9.28 -7.89
C VAL A 335 21.68 -9.73 -9.31
N LEU A 336 20.75 -9.08 -10.02
CA LEU A 336 20.44 -9.39 -11.43
C LEU A 336 21.67 -9.24 -12.35
N ARG A 337 22.50 -8.21 -12.15
CA ARG A 337 23.77 -8.04 -12.90
C ARG A 337 24.76 -9.18 -12.64
N HIS A 338 24.85 -9.63 -11.39
CA HIS A 338 25.69 -10.78 -11.06
C HIS A 338 25.11 -12.09 -11.61
N GLY A 339 23.79 -12.26 -11.55
CA GLY A 339 23.07 -13.37 -12.17
C GLY A 339 23.41 -13.49 -13.65
N SER A 340 23.40 -12.36 -14.38
CA SER A 340 23.76 -12.29 -15.80
C SER A 340 25.20 -12.78 -16.06
N SER A 341 26.13 -12.41 -15.18
CA SER A 341 27.54 -12.86 -15.26
C SER A 341 27.68 -14.35 -14.95
N THR A 342 26.92 -14.85 -13.98
CA THR A 342 26.89 -16.28 -13.58
C THR A 342 26.32 -17.15 -14.68
N SER A 343 25.22 -16.70 -15.29
CA SER A 343 24.54 -17.36 -16.40
C SER A 343 25.43 -17.40 -17.66
N THR A 344 26.12 -16.29 -17.96
CA THR A 344 27.13 -16.21 -19.02
C THR A 344 28.26 -17.22 -18.81
N LEU A 345 28.81 -17.31 -17.58
CA LEU A 345 29.86 -18.27 -17.25
C LEU A 345 29.38 -19.73 -17.40
N SER A 346 28.18 -20.04 -16.88
CA SER A 346 27.57 -21.38 -16.97
C SER A 346 27.39 -21.81 -18.43
N THR A 347 26.93 -20.90 -19.28
CA THR A 347 26.77 -21.12 -20.72
C THR A 347 28.12 -21.35 -21.39
N ALA A 348 29.14 -20.53 -21.09
CA ALA A 348 30.48 -20.73 -21.63
C ALA A 348 31.07 -22.09 -21.22
N PHE A 349 30.80 -22.54 -19.99
CA PHE A 349 31.24 -23.86 -19.53
C PHE A 349 30.56 -24.98 -20.30
N ALA A 350 29.24 -24.93 -20.44
CA ALA A 350 28.49 -25.92 -21.21
C ALA A 350 28.90 -25.93 -22.70
N TYR A 351 29.21 -24.76 -23.26
CA TYR A 351 29.68 -24.59 -24.62
C TYR A 351 31.02 -25.29 -24.85
N TRP A 352 32.02 -25.02 -24.01
CA TRP A 352 33.34 -25.65 -24.16
C TRP A 352 33.32 -27.14 -23.85
N GLN A 353 32.42 -27.60 -22.99
CA GLN A 353 32.15 -29.03 -22.79
C GLN A 353 31.59 -29.70 -24.05
N LEU A 354 30.63 -29.05 -24.72
CA LEU A 354 30.07 -29.52 -25.98
C LEU A 354 31.14 -29.56 -27.09
N TYR A 355 31.88 -28.47 -27.26
CA TYR A 355 32.92 -28.41 -28.29
C TYR A 355 34.01 -29.47 -28.07
N SER A 356 34.46 -29.67 -26.81
CA SER A 356 35.38 -30.75 -26.45
C SER A 356 34.82 -32.14 -26.78
N ALA A 357 33.55 -32.41 -26.47
CA ALA A 357 32.92 -33.68 -26.80
C ALA A 357 32.85 -33.93 -28.32
N GLN A 358 32.58 -32.90 -29.13
CA GLN A 358 32.64 -32.99 -30.60
C GLN A 358 34.04 -33.35 -31.09
N GLN A 359 35.08 -32.70 -30.56
CA GLN A 359 36.47 -32.99 -30.95
C GLN A 359 36.91 -34.40 -30.55
N ARG A 360 36.48 -34.89 -29.38
CA ARG A 360 36.77 -36.27 -28.92
C ARG A 360 36.15 -37.31 -29.83
N VAL A 361 34.90 -37.11 -30.27
CA VAL A 361 34.26 -37.98 -31.26
C VAL A 361 35.08 -38.00 -32.55
N ALA A 362 35.50 -36.83 -33.06
CA ALA A 362 36.29 -36.75 -34.29
C ALA A 362 37.68 -37.42 -34.18
N VAL A 363 38.33 -37.41 -33.00
CA VAL A 363 39.58 -38.16 -32.76
C VAL A 363 39.32 -39.66 -32.73
N LEU A 364 38.28 -40.12 -32.03
CA LEU A 364 37.95 -41.54 -31.90
C LEU A 364 37.41 -42.16 -33.20
N GLU A 365 36.75 -41.38 -34.06
CA GLU A 365 36.37 -41.83 -35.40
C GLU A 365 37.61 -42.08 -36.27
N ARG A 366 38.60 -41.18 -36.23
CA ARG A 366 39.89 -41.37 -36.90
C ARG A 366 40.65 -42.57 -36.34
N SER A 367 40.65 -42.76 -35.02
CA SER A 367 41.25 -43.94 -34.37
C SER A 367 40.60 -45.24 -34.85
N LEU A 368 39.27 -45.31 -34.88
CA LEU A 368 38.55 -46.48 -35.38
C LEU A 368 38.84 -46.76 -36.86
N GLU A 369 38.95 -45.71 -37.68
CA GLU A 369 39.35 -45.83 -39.08
C GLU A 369 40.76 -46.41 -39.22
N LEU A 370 41.74 -45.89 -38.46
CA LEU A 370 43.11 -46.39 -38.44
C LEU A 370 43.17 -47.85 -37.96
N GLN A 371 42.44 -48.21 -36.90
CA GLN A 371 42.37 -49.59 -36.40
C GLN A 371 41.74 -50.54 -37.43
N THR A 372 40.79 -50.06 -38.22
CA THR A 372 40.22 -50.82 -39.35
C THR A 372 41.25 -51.04 -40.45
N ARG A 373 42.06 -50.03 -40.78
CA ARG A 373 43.18 -50.16 -41.73
C ARG A 373 44.24 -51.14 -41.23
N ILE A 374 44.60 -51.09 -39.94
CA ILE A 374 45.51 -52.05 -39.30
C ILE A 374 44.96 -53.48 -39.44
N GLY A 375 43.65 -53.69 -39.22
CA GLY A 375 43.03 -55.00 -39.38
C GLY A 375 43.03 -55.53 -40.81
N ASN A 376 42.77 -54.66 -41.79
CA ASN A 376 42.85 -55.04 -43.21
C ASN A 376 44.28 -55.41 -43.61
N LEU A 377 45.28 -54.63 -43.19
CA LEU A 377 46.68 -54.93 -43.43
C LEU A 377 47.10 -56.24 -42.75
N THR A 378 46.65 -56.47 -41.51
CA THR A 378 46.92 -57.72 -40.78
C THR A 378 46.36 -58.92 -41.52
N ALA A 379 45.14 -58.83 -42.08
CA ALA A 379 44.55 -59.91 -42.87
C ALA A 379 45.37 -60.22 -44.14
N GLN A 380 45.85 -59.20 -44.85
CA GLN A 380 46.71 -59.36 -46.03
C GLN A 380 48.05 -60.01 -45.68
N LEU A 381 48.68 -59.60 -44.58
CA LEU A 381 49.95 -60.16 -44.12
C LEU A 381 49.80 -61.62 -43.64
N ILE A 382 48.64 -62.00 -43.08
CA ILE A 382 48.33 -63.41 -42.75
C ILE A 382 48.14 -64.25 -44.02
N GLU A 383 47.46 -63.71 -45.04
CA GLU A 383 47.28 -64.39 -46.34
C GLU A 383 48.61 -64.62 -47.04
N GLY A 384 49.54 -63.67 -46.93
CA GLY A 384 50.92 -63.79 -47.41
C GLY A 384 51.88 -64.57 -46.50
N ASP A 385 51.37 -65.30 -45.48
CA ASP A 385 52.15 -66.07 -44.49
C ASP A 385 53.23 -65.25 -43.72
N ALA A 386 53.09 -63.92 -43.67
CA ALA A 386 54.01 -63.03 -42.97
C ALA A 386 53.67 -62.82 -41.48
N LEU A 387 52.41 -63.02 -41.09
CA LEU A 387 51.95 -62.93 -39.69
C LEU A 387 51.20 -64.20 -39.24
N PRO A 388 51.30 -64.59 -37.95
CA PRO A 388 50.51 -65.71 -37.41
C PRO A 388 49.00 -65.43 -37.38
N ARG A 389 48.17 -66.46 -37.60
CA ARG A 389 46.69 -66.34 -37.58
C ARG A 389 46.12 -65.78 -36.28
N VAL A 390 46.80 -65.96 -35.14
CA VAL A 390 46.37 -65.43 -33.84
C VAL A 390 46.28 -63.90 -33.82
N GLU A 391 47.06 -63.22 -34.67
CA GLU A 391 47.05 -61.75 -34.76
C GLU A 391 45.72 -61.20 -35.29
N SER A 392 44.92 -62.01 -36.00
CA SER A 392 43.54 -61.65 -36.37
C SER A 392 42.66 -61.37 -35.15
N ALA A 393 42.77 -62.17 -34.10
CA ALA A 393 42.02 -61.99 -32.87
C ALA A 393 42.47 -60.74 -32.10
N ARG A 394 43.78 -60.44 -32.10
CA ARG A 394 44.34 -59.23 -31.48
C ARG A 394 43.84 -57.97 -32.19
N SER A 395 43.91 -57.95 -33.52
CA SER A 395 43.42 -56.82 -34.31
C SER A 395 41.90 -56.62 -34.12
N ALA A 396 41.12 -57.70 -34.17
CA ALA A 396 39.68 -57.64 -33.92
C ALA A 396 39.33 -57.10 -32.53
N ALA A 397 40.09 -57.49 -31.49
CA ALA A 397 39.92 -56.97 -30.14
C ALA A 397 40.21 -55.47 -30.06
N SER A 398 41.28 -55.00 -30.72
CA SER A 398 41.64 -53.58 -30.78
C SER A 398 40.55 -52.74 -31.47
N GLN A 399 40.04 -53.21 -32.61
CA GLN A 399 38.95 -52.56 -33.33
C GLN A 399 37.66 -52.51 -32.49
N ALA A 400 37.33 -53.60 -31.78
CA ALA A 400 36.17 -53.64 -30.88
C ALA A 400 36.31 -52.64 -29.72
N ASN A 401 37.50 -52.50 -29.14
CA ASN A 401 37.78 -51.51 -28.09
C ASN A 401 37.65 -50.08 -28.60
N ALA A 402 38.21 -49.76 -29.78
CA ALA A 402 38.07 -48.44 -30.39
C ALA A 402 36.60 -48.10 -30.68
N ARG A 403 35.81 -49.08 -31.15
CA ARG A 403 34.37 -48.90 -31.35
C ARG A 403 33.62 -48.64 -30.04
N ALA A 404 33.95 -49.36 -28.97
CA ALA A 404 33.34 -49.15 -27.66
C ALA A 404 33.64 -47.74 -27.11
N GLN A 405 34.88 -47.24 -27.29
CA GLN A 405 35.27 -45.89 -26.91
C GLN A 405 34.50 -44.83 -27.71
N LEU A 406 34.36 -45.00 -29.03
CA LEU A 406 33.59 -44.09 -29.88
C LEU A 406 32.11 -44.03 -29.46
N GLU A 407 31.48 -45.18 -29.19
CA GLU A 407 30.10 -45.20 -28.72
C GLU A 407 29.94 -44.53 -27.34
N GLY A 408 30.98 -44.59 -26.50
CA GLY A 408 31.06 -43.79 -25.27
C GLY A 408 31.05 -42.28 -25.55
N ALA A 409 31.97 -41.81 -26.39
CA ALA A 409 32.09 -40.40 -26.73
C ALA A 409 30.83 -39.85 -27.42
N ARG A 410 30.13 -40.65 -28.23
CA ARG A 410 28.85 -40.27 -28.84
C ARG A 410 27.75 -40.01 -27.80
N ARG A 411 27.69 -40.81 -26.73
CA ARG A 411 26.76 -40.57 -25.61
C ARG A 411 27.13 -39.31 -24.83
N ASP A 412 28.42 -39.07 -24.62
CA ASP A 412 28.90 -37.86 -23.95
C ASP A 412 28.58 -36.60 -24.76
N LEU A 413 28.71 -36.66 -26.10
CA LEU A 413 28.30 -35.60 -27.00
C LEU A 413 26.80 -35.27 -26.85
N VAL A 414 25.93 -36.27 -26.85
CA VAL A 414 24.49 -36.05 -26.62
C VAL A 414 24.24 -35.38 -25.27
N THR A 415 24.93 -35.82 -24.22
CA THR A 415 24.83 -35.24 -22.88
C THR A 415 25.27 -33.77 -22.87
N ALA A 416 26.36 -33.44 -23.56
CA ALA A 416 26.86 -32.07 -23.65
C ALA A 416 25.94 -31.16 -24.47
N ARG A 417 25.32 -31.66 -25.55
CA ARG A 417 24.29 -30.92 -26.33
C ARG A 417 23.10 -30.53 -25.45
N LEU A 418 22.57 -31.48 -24.70
CA LEU A 418 21.47 -31.23 -23.76
C LEU A 418 21.91 -30.32 -22.60
N GLY A 419 23.16 -30.41 -22.18
CA GLY A 419 23.76 -29.53 -21.17
C GLY A 419 23.77 -28.06 -21.60
N LEU A 420 24.20 -27.78 -22.84
CA LEU A 420 24.19 -26.42 -23.38
C LEU A 420 22.76 -25.89 -23.56
N ALA A 421 21.84 -26.72 -24.08
CA ALA A 421 20.45 -26.31 -24.22
C ALA A 421 19.81 -25.92 -22.88
N ARG A 422 20.10 -26.70 -21.81
CA ARG A 422 19.67 -26.37 -20.44
C ARG A 422 20.26 -25.06 -19.95
N ALA A 423 21.56 -24.82 -20.20
CA ALA A 423 22.22 -23.59 -19.78
C ALA A 423 21.63 -22.35 -20.47
N MET A 424 21.19 -22.48 -21.72
CA MET A 424 20.53 -21.41 -22.48
C MET A 424 19.03 -21.23 -22.16
N GLY A 425 18.46 -22.03 -21.26
CA GLY A 425 17.03 -21.96 -20.92
C GLY A 425 16.09 -22.49 -22.01
N LEU A 426 16.58 -23.36 -22.90
CA LEU A 426 15.81 -23.86 -24.03
C LEU A 426 15.02 -25.11 -23.67
N ASP A 427 13.81 -25.21 -24.22
CA ASP A 427 13.03 -26.44 -24.18
C ASP A 427 13.38 -27.36 -25.34
N VAL A 428 13.58 -28.64 -25.03
CA VAL A 428 14.14 -29.63 -25.95
C VAL A 428 13.34 -30.93 -25.87
N ASP A 429 12.51 -31.16 -26.89
CA ASP A 429 11.72 -32.40 -27.03
C ASP A 429 12.55 -33.60 -27.58
N GLY A 430 13.77 -33.35 -28.05
CA GLY A 430 14.69 -34.37 -28.56
C GLY A 430 16.05 -33.81 -28.99
N VAL A 431 17.04 -34.67 -29.17
CA VAL A 431 18.44 -34.28 -29.45
C VAL A 431 18.60 -33.43 -30.71
N ALA A 432 17.71 -33.58 -31.70
CA ALA A 432 17.69 -32.78 -32.91
C ALA A 432 17.45 -31.26 -32.65
N ASN A 433 16.85 -30.92 -31.51
CA ASN A 433 16.58 -29.54 -31.10
C ASN A 433 17.67 -29.00 -30.17
N ALA A 434 18.75 -29.74 -29.92
CA ALA A 434 19.90 -29.26 -29.16
C ALA A 434 21.04 -28.90 -30.13
N PRO A 435 21.68 -27.73 -30.02
CA PRO A 435 22.66 -27.27 -31.02
C PRO A 435 23.98 -28.04 -30.95
N LEU A 436 24.79 -27.89 -31.99
CA LEU A 436 26.23 -28.19 -31.98
C LEU A 436 27.03 -26.89 -31.77
N ALA A 437 28.25 -26.97 -31.24
CA ALA A 437 29.13 -25.81 -31.11
C ALA A 437 29.99 -25.58 -32.36
N GLU A 438 30.24 -24.31 -32.71
CA GLU A 438 31.11 -23.87 -33.81
C GLU A 438 32.39 -23.16 -33.33
N GLY A 439 33.43 -23.13 -34.16
CA GLY A 439 34.58 -22.25 -33.95
C GLY A 439 35.69 -22.85 -33.08
N PRO A 440 36.92 -22.29 -33.13
CA PRO A 440 38.08 -22.89 -32.49
C PRO A 440 38.10 -22.69 -30.96
N PHE A 441 38.89 -23.51 -30.28
CA PHE A 441 39.30 -23.22 -28.90
C PHE A 441 40.04 -21.87 -28.83
N PRO A 442 39.99 -21.19 -27.68
CA PRO A 442 40.68 -19.92 -27.50
C PRO A 442 42.20 -20.09 -27.59
N ILE A 443 42.88 -19.00 -28.00
CA ILE A 443 44.34 -18.96 -28.01
C ILE A 443 44.84 -19.11 -26.57
N THR A 444 45.68 -20.12 -26.34
CA THR A 444 46.23 -20.40 -25.01
C THR A 444 47.28 -19.35 -24.64
N PRO A 445 47.12 -18.63 -23.52
CA PRO A 445 48.15 -17.71 -23.05
C PRO A 445 49.37 -18.46 -22.55
N THR A 446 50.56 -17.91 -22.78
CA THR A 446 51.80 -18.53 -22.30
C THR A 446 51.93 -18.39 -20.77
N PRO A 447 52.63 -19.31 -20.09
CA PRO A 447 52.92 -19.18 -18.66
C PRO A 447 53.60 -17.84 -18.29
N GLU A 448 54.40 -17.26 -19.19
CA GLU A 448 55.02 -15.94 -19.00
C GLU A 448 53.99 -14.81 -19.03
N GLN A 449 53.01 -14.87 -19.95
CA GLN A 449 51.93 -13.88 -20.02
C GLN A 449 51.05 -13.92 -18.76
N ILE A 450 50.79 -15.12 -18.23
CA ILE A 450 49.99 -15.30 -17.01
C ILE A 450 50.75 -14.79 -15.79
N ARG A 451 52.03 -15.13 -15.65
CA ARG A 451 52.89 -14.63 -14.55
C ARG A 451 53.11 -13.12 -14.57
N ALA A 452 52.96 -12.48 -15.73
CA ALA A 452 53.05 -11.03 -15.85
C ALA A 452 51.82 -10.30 -15.28
N LEU A 453 50.70 -11.00 -15.04
CA LEU A 453 49.51 -10.41 -14.42
C LEU A 453 49.74 -10.19 -12.92
N ASP A 454 49.43 -8.99 -12.44
CA ASP A 454 49.44 -8.69 -11.01
C ASP A 454 48.16 -9.19 -10.34
N ALA A 455 48.27 -10.30 -9.60
CA ALA A 455 47.16 -10.89 -8.85
C ALA A 455 46.56 -9.91 -7.82
N THR A 456 47.35 -8.99 -7.26
CA THR A 456 46.88 -8.00 -6.28
C THR A 456 46.04 -6.92 -6.97
N ALA A 457 46.49 -6.42 -8.12
CA ALA A 457 45.75 -5.48 -8.93
C ALA A 457 44.42 -6.10 -9.42
N LEU A 458 44.46 -7.33 -9.95
CA LEU A 458 43.26 -8.04 -10.40
C LEU A 458 42.28 -8.33 -9.25
N SER A 459 42.79 -8.68 -8.07
CA SER A 459 41.96 -8.85 -6.88
C SER A 459 41.29 -7.54 -6.44
N THR A 460 41.98 -6.40 -6.59
CA THR A 460 41.41 -5.09 -6.25
C THR A 460 40.32 -4.71 -7.25
N GLN A 461 40.61 -4.87 -8.55
CA GLN A 461 39.63 -4.69 -9.61
C GLN A 461 38.38 -5.57 -9.42
N ALA A 462 38.56 -6.84 -9.03
CA ALA A 462 37.46 -7.75 -8.74
C ALA A 462 36.52 -7.21 -7.66
N LEU A 463 37.06 -6.65 -6.59
CA LEU A 463 36.26 -6.09 -5.50
C LEU A 463 35.52 -4.80 -5.89
N ASP A 464 36.07 -4.05 -6.84
CA ASP A 464 35.43 -2.83 -7.33
C ASP A 464 34.30 -3.12 -8.33
N LEU A 465 34.49 -4.11 -9.21
CA LEU A 465 33.58 -4.38 -10.33
C LEU A 465 32.48 -5.42 -10.03
N ARG A 466 32.69 -6.33 -9.07
CA ARG A 466 31.75 -7.42 -8.84
C ARG A 466 30.42 -6.97 -8.25
N ALA A 467 29.35 -7.22 -8.99
CA ALA A 467 28.01 -6.81 -8.61
C ALA A 467 27.45 -7.56 -7.38
N ASP A 468 27.80 -8.83 -7.14
CA ASP A 468 27.41 -9.55 -5.91
C ASP A 468 28.03 -8.95 -4.65
N ARG A 469 29.29 -8.50 -4.78
CA ARG A 469 29.99 -7.80 -3.70
C ARG A 469 29.31 -6.45 -3.44
N GLN A 470 29.04 -5.67 -4.49
CA GLN A 470 28.31 -4.40 -4.36
C GLN A 470 26.94 -4.61 -3.73
N ALA A 471 26.15 -5.59 -4.18
CA ALA A 471 24.84 -5.93 -3.62
C ALA A 471 24.93 -6.28 -2.12
N THR A 472 25.93 -7.08 -1.74
CA THR A 472 26.14 -7.46 -0.33
C THR A 472 26.43 -6.22 0.54
N HIS A 473 27.21 -5.27 0.02
CA HIS A 473 27.50 -4.02 0.73
C HIS A 473 26.28 -3.10 0.83
N GLU A 474 25.43 -3.03 -0.21
CA GLU A 474 24.14 -2.32 -0.14
C GLU A 474 23.23 -2.95 0.92
N LEU A 475 23.15 -4.28 0.98
CA LEU A 475 22.38 -4.96 2.03
C LEU A 475 22.94 -4.67 3.44
N VAL A 476 24.26 -4.54 3.62
CA VAL A 476 24.83 -4.06 4.89
C VAL A 476 24.34 -2.64 5.20
N ALA A 477 24.35 -1.74 4.22
CA ALA A 477 23.88 -0.36 4.38
C ALA A 477 22.39 -0.27 4.72
N SER A 478 21.54 -1.05 4.03
CA SER A 478 20.11 -1.23 4.34
C SER A 478 19.90 -1.71 5.78
N GLY A 479 20.65 -2.74 6.19
CA GLY A 479 20.59 -3.25 7.57
C GLY A 479 20.96 -2.18 8.60
N LYS A 480 21.97 -1.35 8.32
CA LYS A 480 22.40 -0.25 9.19
C LYS A 480 21.33 0.81 9.36
N VAL A 481 20.59 1.14 8.29
CA VAL A 481 19.43 2.06 8.35
C VAL A 481 18.38 1.53 9.32
N LEU A 482 18.01 0.25 9.21
CA LEU A 482 17.01 -0.37 10.08
C LEU A 482 17.50 -0.57 11.52
N ALA A 483 18.79 -0.82 11.72
CA ALA A 483 19.39 -0.90 13.05
C ALA A 483 19.42 0.46 13.75
N GLU A 484 19.77 1.55 13.04
CA GLU A 484 19.71 2.90 13.62
C GLU A 484 18.27 3.31 13.92
N ALA A 485 17.30 2.98 13.06
CA ALA A 485 15.88 3.21 13.35
C ALA A 485 15.44 2.50 14.64
N ALA A 486 15.78 1.21 14.79
CA ALA A 486 15.48 0.46 16.01
C ALA A 486 16.21 1.03 17.25
N ARG A 487 17.42 1.56 17.07
CA ARG A 487 18.18 2.25 18.13
C ARG A 487 17.47 3.52 18.58
N ARG A 488 17.00 4.33 17.63
CA ARG A 488 16.23 5.55 17.90
C ARG A 488 14.92 5.23 18.62
N ASP A 489 14.32 4.10 18.28
CA ASP A 489 13.06 3.66 18.89
C ASP A 489 13.20 3.10 20.31
N LEU A 490 14.43 2.96 20.83
CA LEU A 490 14.68 2.71 22.26
C LEU A 490 14.26 3.89 23.14
N ALA A 491 14.26 5.11 22.61
CA ALA A 491 13.82 6.30 23.33
C ALA A 491 12.35 6.15 23.78
N SER A 492 11.96 6.84 24.86
CA SER A 492 10.55 6.97 25.24
C SER A 492 9.77 7.74 24.18
N ARG A 493 8.45 7.56 24.11
CA ARG A 493 7.59 8.35 23.22
C ARG A 493 7.26 9.66 23.91
N LEU A 494 7.46 10.76 23.20
CA LEU A 494 7.07 12.10 23.63
C LEU A 494 6.52 12.80 22.40
N ASP A 495 5.22 13.02 22.38
CA ASP A 495 4.52 13.60 21.23
C ASP A 495 3.94 14.96 21.62
N LEU A 496 4.11 15.96 20.75
CA LEU A 496 3.45 17.26 20.84
C LEU A 496 2.30 17.29 19.85
N ALA A 497 1.07 17.33 20.37
CA ALA A 497 -0.13 17.56 19.58
C ALA A 497 -0.52 19.03 19.67
N LEU A 498 -0.67 19.67 18.51
CA LEU A 498 -1.19 21.02 18.36
C LEU A 498 -2.51 20.93 17.60
N SER A 499 -3.56 21.59 18.09
CA SER A 499 -4.83 21.70 17.39
C SER A 499 -5.21 23.17 17.29
N LEU A 500 -5.69 23.58 16.11
CA LEU A 500 -6.32 24.87 15.90
C LEU A 500 -7.64 24.64 15.19
N SER A 501 -8.72 25.16 15.74
CA SER A 501 -10.05 25.00 15.18
C SER A 501 -10.90 26.26 15.34
N THR A 502 -11.99 26.31 14.60
CA THR A 502 -13.09 27.22 14.82
C THR A 502 -14.37 26.41 14.81
N ALA A 503 -15.32 26.79 15.66
CA ALA A 503 -16.56 26.07 15.81
C ALA A 503 -17.75 27.02 15.68
N ALA A 504 -18.83 26.50 15.13
CA ALA A 504 -20.08 27.19 14.92
C ALA A 504 -21.20 26.35 15.55
N ILE A 505 -22.10 27.00 16.26
CA ILE A 505 -23.24 26.36 16.91
C ILE A 505 -24.48 27.17 16.56
N GLY A 506 -25.53 26.47 16.14
CA GLY A 506 -26.81 27.10 15.84
C GLY A 506 -27.97 26.22 16.21
N GLU A 507 -29.10 26.87 16.39
CA GLU A 507 -30.37 26.25 16.74
C GLU A 507 -31.28 26.23 15.50
N GLU A 508 -32.21 25.27 15.48
CA GLU A 508 -33.27 25.08 14.47
C GLU A 508 -32.80 24.62 13.08
N SER A 509 -31.68 25.13 12.58
CA SER A 509 -31.17 24.76 11.26
C SER A 509 -29.65 24.80 11.18
N PHE A 510 -29.11 24.01 10.25
CA PHE A 510 -27.69 24.03 9.90
C PHE A 510 -27.22 25.40 9.39
N GLY A 511 -28.08 26.13 8.65
CA GLY A 511 -27.76 27.48 8.15
C GLY A 511 -27.48 28.46 9.28
N ASN A 512 -28.32 28.45 10.32
CA ASN A 512 -28.13 29.29 11.51
C ASN A 512 -26.82 28.98 12.24
N ALA A 513 -26.34 27.73 12.17
CA ALA A 513 -25.09 27.34 12.82
C ALA A 513 -23.86 27.92 12.13
N VAL A 514 -23.81 27.88 10.79
CA VAL A 514 -22.65 28.33 10.02
C VAL A 514 -22.55 29.85 9.85
N ASP A 515 -23.57 30.60 10.26
CA ASP A 515 -23.58 32.07 10.24
C ASP A 515 -22.80 32.70 11.40
N ARG A 516 -22.52 31.94 12.48
CA ARG A 516 -21.88 32.46 13.70
C ARG A 516 -20.73 31.58 14.16
N TRP A 517 -19.58 31.77 13.53
CA TRP A 517 -18.33 31.15 13.96
C TRP A 517 -17.79 31.80 15.23
N THR A 518 -17.30 30.96 16.14
CA THR A 518 -16.63 31.36 17.37
C THR A 518 -15.21 30.83 17.36
N GLY A 519 -14.27 31.62 17.90
CA GLY A 519 -12.85 31.27 17.91
C GLY A 519 -12.05 32.03 16.84
N PRO A 520 -10.71 31.87 16.83
CA PRO A 520 -10.02 30.58 16.89
C PRO A 520 -9.92 29.98 18.30
N ASN A 521 -10.08 28.67 18.36
CA ASN A 521 -9.77 27.83 19.51
C ASN A 521 -8.46 27.11 19.22
N GLY A 522 -7.58 27.03 20.21
CA GLY A 522 -6.32 26.31 20.06
C GLY A 522 -6.02 25.52 21.33
N SER A 523 -5.46 24.33 21.16
CA SER A 523 -4.95 23.55 22.28
C SER A 523 -3.62 22.91 21.94
N PHE A 524 -2.81 22.67 22.97
CA PHE A 524 -1.60 21.87 22.85
C PHE A 524 -1.63 20.77 23.91
N ALA A 525 -1.13 19.59 23.56
CA ALA A 525 -1.00 18.48 24.46
C ALA A 525 0.39 17.84 24.32
N LEU A 526 0.99 17.47 25.44
CA LEU A 526 2.21 16.68 25.50
C LEU A 526 1.86 15.29 26.00
N ALA A 527 2.08 14.27 25.18
CA ALA A 527 1.86 12.87 25.53
C ALA A 527 3.21 12.18 25.75
N PHE A 528 3.51 11.79 26.99
CA PHE A 528 4.70 11.04 27.35
C PHE A 528 4.34 9.58 27.67
N ASP A 529 4.96 8.65 26.95
CA ASP A 529 4.86 7.21 27.21
C ASP A 529 6.25 6.60 27.39
N LYS A 530 6.42 5.89 28.51
CA LYS A 530 7.64 5.15 28.84
C LYS A 530 7.28 3.74 29.26
N SER A 531 7.56 2.78 28.37
CA SER A 531 7.49 1.36 28.69
C SER A 531 8.58 0.99 29.69
N ILE A 532 8.19 0.51 30.88
CA ILE A 532 9.13 0.03 31.90
C ILE A 532 9.74 -1.30 31.43
N GLY A 533 11.07 -1.43 31.50
CA GLY A 533 11.82 -2.57 30.96
C GLY A 533 12.15 -2.45 29.48
N ASN A 534 11.21 -2.03 28.63
CA ASN A 534 11.42 -1.80 27.18
C ASN A 534 12.00 -3.00 26.38
N ASN A 535 11.91 -4.22 26.93
CA ASN A 535 12.47 -5.45 26.35
C ASN A 535 12.08 -5.69 24.88
N GLY A 536 10.88 -5.27 24.45
CA GLY A 536 10.43 -5.42 23.06
C GLY A 536 11.27 -4.61 22.07
N GLN A 537 11.58 -3.36 22.40
CA GLN A 537 12.40 -2.48 21.54
C GLN A 537 13.88 -2.84 21.66
N GLU A 538 14.35 -3.21 22.85
CA GLU A 538 15.70 -3.74 23.04
C GLU A 538 15.93 -5.02 22.21
N GLY A 539 14.96 -5.95 22.24
CA GLY A 539 15.01 -7.17 21.44
C GLY A 539 14.99 -6.91 19.93
N ARG A 540 14.25 -5.90 19.45
CA ARG A 540 14.25 -5.50 18.03
C ARG A 540 15.58 -4.87 17.61
N TYR A 541 16.13 -3.99 18.44
CA TYR A 541 17.45 -3.40 18.19
C TYR A 541 18.54 -4.47 18.16
N ALA A 542 18.54 -5.39 19.13
CA ALA A 542 19.49 -6.50 19.16
C ALA A 542 19.38 -7.42 17.93
N GLN A 543 18.17 -7.70 17.45
CA GLN A 543 17.94 -8.46 16.20
C GLN A 543 18.50 -7.73 14.98
N ASN A 544 18.21 -6.44 14.81
CA ASN A 544 18.70 -5.67 13.67
C ASN A 544 20.23 -5.50 13.71
N GLU A 545 20.80 -5.26 14.90
CA GLU A 545 22.25 -5.19 15.07
C GLU A 545 22.93 -6.53 14.77
N ALA A 546 22.37 -7.65 15.22
CA ALA A 546 22.87 -8.98 14.89
C ALA A 546 22.78 -9.28 13.39
N LEU A 547 21.69 -8.86 12.72
CA LEU A 547 21.54 -8.99 11.27
C LEU A 547 22.58 -8.17 10.51
N VAL A 548 22.87 -6.94 10.95
CA VAL A 548 23.95 -6.12 10.38
C VAL A 548 25.30 -6.83 10.53
N ARG A 549 25.62 -7.33 11.73
CA ARG A 549 26.87 -8.07 11.97
C ARG A 549 26.96 -9.32 11.09
N GLN A 550 25.85 -10.05 10.90
CA GLN A 550 25.80 -11.21 10.01
C GLN A 550 26.13 -10.81 8.57
N ARG A 551 25.50 -9.74 8.05
CA ARG A 551 25.76 -9.22 6.70
C ARG A 551 27.20 -8.73 6.54
N GLU A 552 27.77 -8.06 7.55
CA GLU A 552 29.17 -7.61 7.54
C GLU A 552 30.15 -8.78 7.50
N ILE A 553 29.92 -9.83 8.30
CA ILE A 553 30.73 -11.06 8.26
C ILE A 553 30.66 -11.70 6.87
N SER A 554 29.46 -11.81 6.29
CA SER A 554 29.28 -12.33 4.94
C SER A 554 29.99 -11.48 3.88
N ALA A 555 29.97 -10.15 4.00
CA ALA A 555 30.68 -9.24 3.10
C ALA A 555 32.20 -9.43 3.17
N ILE A 556 32.76 -9.48 4.39
CA ILE A 556 34.20 -9.69 4.59
C ILE A 556 34.63 -11.07 4.10
N ASP A 557 33.82 -12.12 4.34
CA ASP A 557 34.12 -13.46 3.83
C ASP A 557 34.02 -13.53 2.30
N LEU A 558 33.07 -12.80 1.69
CA LEU A 558 32.98 -12.69 0.23
C LEU A 558 34.22 -12.01 -0.34
N ASP A 559 34.64 -10.86 0.21
CA ASP A 559 35.88 -10.17 -0.20
C ASP A 559 37.09 -11.11 -0.11
N ARG A 560 37.18 -11.91 0.96
CA ARG A 560 38.24 -12.92 1.13
C ARG A 560 38.17 -14.01 0.07
N ARG A 561 36.99 -14.57 -0.21
CA ARG A 561 36.80 -15.62 -1.23
C ARG A 561 37.15 -15.13 -2.63
N ILE A 562 36.76 -13.90 -2.99
CA ILE A 562 37.10 -13.28 -4.27
C ILE A 562 38.61 -13.22 -4.46
N ARG A 563 39.35 -12.73 -3.46
CA ARG A 563 40.82 -12.66 -3.50
C ARG A 563 41.46 -14.04 -3.66
N ILE A 564 41.00 -15.03 -2.90
CA ILE A 564 41.51 -16.41 -2.98
C ILE A 564 41.23 -17.00 -4.37
N ALA A 565 40.02 -16.83 -4.89
CA ALA A 565 39.63 -17.35 -6.19
C ALA A 565 40.50 -16.80 -7.32
N VAL A 566 40.79 -15.50 -7.33
CA VAL A 566 41.68 -14.89 -8.34
C VAL A 566 43.07 -15.51 -8.30
N VAL A 567 43.67 -15.67 -7.12
CA VAL A 567 45.01 -16.28 -6.96
C VAL A 567 45.00 -17.75 -7.39
N GLU A 568 43.99 -18.51 -6.98
CA GLU A 568 43.83 -19.92 -7.32
C GLU A 568 43.70 -20.12 -8.83
N ILE A 569 42.84 -19.33 -9.50
CA ILE A 569 42.61 -19.43 -10.94
C ILE A 569 43.84 -19.05 -11.74
N LEU A 570 44.56 -17.98 -11.37
CA LEU A 570 45.80 -17.62 -12.05
C LEU A 570 46.82 -18.76 -11.99
N ARG A 571 46.94 -19.39 -10.81
CA ARG A 571 47.84 -20.53 -10.64
C ARG A 571 47.40 -21.75 -11.44
N SER A 572 46.11 -22.10 -11.39
CA SER A 572 45.55 -23.20 -12.19
C SER A 572 45.68 -22.95 -13.68
N LEU A 573 45.54 -21.70 -14.14
CA LEU A 573 45.68 -21.34 -15.56
C LEU A 573 47.13 -21.46 -16.02
N GLU A 574 48.10 -21.03 -15.21
CA GLU A 574 49.52 -21.22 -15.49
C GLU A 574 49.87 -22.71 -15.63
N GLU A 575 49.41 -23.54 -14.69
CA GLU A 575 49.63 -25.00 -14.69
C GLU A 575 48.93 -25.68 -15.87
N ALA A 576 47.70 -25.29 -16.19
CA ALA A 576 46.95 -25.80 -17.34
C ALA A 576 47.62 -25.44 -18.68
N SER A 577 48.09 -24.19 -18.84
CA SER A 577 48.82 -23.76 -20.04
C SER A 577 50.13 -24.53 -20.23
N ALA A 578 50.90 -24.73 -19.15
CA ALA A 578 52.14 -25.50 -19.21
C ALA A 578 51.86 -27.00 -19.51
N GLY A 579 50.82 -27.56 -18.91
CA GLY A 579 50.38 -28.93 -19.16
C GLY A 579 49.92 -29.16 -20.60
N LEU A 580 49.17 -28.21 -21.17
CA LEU A 580 48.74 -28.25 -22.56
C LEU A 580 49.94 -28.21 -23.52
N ALA A 581 50.89 -27.30 -23.32
CA ALA A 581 52.09 -27.23 -24.16
C ALA A 581 52.89 -28.55 -24.17
N ALA A 582 52.99 -29.23 -23.02
CA ALA A 582 53.62 -30.54 -22.92
C ALA A 582 52.81 -31.64 -23.66
N ALA A 583 51.48 -31.61 -23.55
CA ALA A 583 50.60 -32.54 -24.26
C ALA A 583 50.67 -32.34 -25.78
N GLU A 584 50.73 -31.09 -26.26
CA GLU A 584 50.88 -30.77 -27.69
C GLU A 584 52.22 -31.26 -28.25
N ALA A 585 53.32 -31.06 -27.50
CA ALA A 585 54.63 -31.60 -27.88
C ALA A 585 54.61 -33.14 -27.96
N ALA A 586 54.00 -33.81 -26.98
CA ALA A 586 53.85 -35.27 -26.99
C ALA A 586 53.02 -35.75 -28.20
N ALA A 587 51.88 -35.11 -28.48
CA ALA A 587 51.01 -35.44 -29.61
C ALA A 587 51.72 -35.27 -30.96
N GLY A 588 52.59 -34.25 -31.09
CA GLY A 588 53.45 -34.03 -32.25
C GLY A 588 54.48 -35.15 -32.45
N HIS A 589 55.15 -35.59 -31.38
CA HIS A 589 56.09 -36.72 -31.44
C HIS A 589 55.41 -38.05 -31.76
N PHE A 590 54.23 -38.31 -31.19
CA PHE A 590 53.46 -39.52 -31.50
C PHE A 590 52.93 -39.52 -32.94
N GLN A 591 52.60 -38.35 -33.53
CA GLN A 591 52.18 -38.28 -34.93
C GLN A 591 53.27 -38.81 -35.87
N ALA A 592 54.51 -38.34 -35.72
CA ALA A 592 55.62 -38.82 -36.53
C ALA A 592 55.90 -40.32 -36.32
N THR A 593 55.57 -40.85 -35.13
CA THR A 593 55.82 -42.26 -34.78
C THR A 593 54.75 -43.18 -35.35
N VAL A 594 53.47 -42.79 -35.31
CA VAL A 594 52.36 -43.66 -35.78
C VAL A 594 52.46 -43.92 -37.28
N ASP A 595 52.80 -42.89 -38.06
CA ASP A 595 52.94 -43.00 -39.51
C ASP A 595 54.10 -43.94 -39.87
N ALA A 596 55.23 -43.80 -39.18
CA ALA A 596 56.40 -44.64 -39.36
C ALA A 596 56.17 -46.11 -38.93
N GLU A 597 55.49 -46.34 -37.81
CA GLU A 597 55.20 -47.71 -37.35
C GLU A 597 54.20 -48.42 -38.27
N PHE A 598 53.24 -47.70 -38.85
CA PHE A 598 52.33 -48.27 -39.83
C PHE A 598 53.06 -48.71 -41.12
N GLU A 599 54.00 -47.89 -41.61
CA GLU A 599 54.84 -48.25 -42.76
C GLU A 599 55.75 -49.45 -42.46
N LYS A 600 56.41 -49.47 -41.30
CA LYS A 600 57.26 -50.60 -40.88
C LYS A 600 56.46 -51.90 -40.73
N LEU A 601 55.23 -51.84 -40.24
CA LEU A 601 54.36 -53.02 -40.15
C LEU A 601 54.10 -53.59 -41.54
N GLY A 602 53.79 -52.74 -42.52
CA GLY A 602 53.58 -53.17 -43.91
C GLY A 602 54.82 -53.81 -44.56
N LEU A 603 56.02 -53.41 -44.12
CA LEU A 603 57.30 -53.97 -44.58
C LEU A 603 57.76 -55.19 -43.76
N GLY A 604 57.02 -55.61 -42.74
CA GLY A 604 57.41 -56.69 -41.83
C GLY A 604 58.57 -56.34 -40.87
N ALA A 605 58.88 -55.05 -40.72
CA ALA A 605 59.96 -54.53 -39.87
C ALA A 605 59.48 -54.06 -38.48
N SER A 606 58.17 -54.17 -38.19
CA SER A 606 57.55 -53.88 -36.89
C SER A 606 56.51 -54.95 -36.55
N THR A 607 56.04 -54.97 -35.30
CA THR A 607 55.01 -55.91 -34.85
C THR A 607 53.63 -55.26 -34.84
N LEU A 608 52.57 -56.07 -34.98
CA LEU A 608 51.20 -55.59 -34.83
C LEU A 608 50.96 -54.95 -33.45
N ILE A 609 51.64 -55.45 -32.42
CA ILE A 609 51.53 -54.93 -31.05
C ILE A 609 52.06 -53.50 -31.01
N ASP A 610 53.23 -53.25 -31.60
CA ASP A 610 53.85 -51.93 -31.63
C ASP A 610 52.98 -50.93 -32.39
N ALA A 611 52.46 -51.32 -33.57
CA ALA A 611 51.55 -50.46 -34.33
C ALA A 611 50.26 -50.12 -33.57
N ILE A 612 49.62 -51.11 -32.94
CA ILE A 612 48.41 -50.88 -32.12
C ILE A 612 48.74 -50.00 -30.92
N LEU A 613 49.83 -50.26 -30.20
CA LEU A 613 50.22 -49.51 -29.01
C LEU A 613 50.56 -48.05 -29.35
N THR A 614 51.31 -47.82 -30.42
CA THR A 614 51.66 -46.47 -30.87
C THR A 614 50.42 -45.69 -31.30
N GLU A 615 49.47 -46.32 -32.00
CA GLU A 615 48.19 -45.68 -32.34
C GLU A 615 47.39 -45.33 -31.07
N GLN A 616 47.31 -46.24 -30.11
CA GLN A 616 46.61 -45.98 -28.85
C GLN A 616 47.26 -44.85 -28.04
N GLN A 617 48.60 -44.78 -28.01
CA GLN A 617 49.35 -43.69 -27.37
C GLN A 617 49.15 -42.34 -28.07
N LYS A 618 49.11 -42.33 -29.40
CA LYS A 618 48.77 -41.17 -30.22
C LYS A 618 47.36 -40.67 -29.88
N THR A 619 46.37 -41.55 -29.94
CA THR A 619 44.97 -41.25 -29.65
C THR A 619 44.81 -40.74 -28.22
N GLY A 620 45.45 -41.38 -27.24
CA GLY A 620 45.48 -40.90 -25.85
C GLY A 620 46.08 -39.50 -25.71
N SER A 621 47.15 -39.19 -26.45
CA SER A 621 47.78 -37.87 -26.45
C SER A 621 46.90 -36.80 -27.10
N ASP A 622 46.24 -37.11 -28.21
CA ASP A 622 45.31 -36.18 -28.88
C ASP A 622 44.10 -35.85 -27.99
N LEU A 623 43.57 -36.86 -27.28
CA LEU A 623 42.52 -36.64 -26.28
C LEU A 623 43.00 -35.79 -25.10
N ALA A 624 44.28 -35.93 -24.70
CA ALA A 624 44.88 -35.10 -23.65
C ALA A 624 45.04 -33.64 -24.09
N VAL A 625 45.39 -33.38 -25.36
CA VAL A 625 45.42 -32.02 -25.94
C VAL A 625 44.03 -31.38 -25.88
N ILE A 626 42.98 -32.09 -26.31
CA ILE A 626 41.59 -31.58 -26.26
C ILE A 626 41.18 -31.28 -24.81
N ALA A 627 41.52 -32.15 -23.87
CA ALA A 627 41.24 -31.92 -22.45
C ALA A 627 41.97 -30.69 -21.90
N GLY A 628 43.24 -30.49 -22.28
CA GLY A 628 44.03 -29.31 -21.91
C GLY A 628 43.45 -28.01 -22.48
N GLN A 629 43.07 -28.00 -23.76
CA GLN A 629 42.44 -26.84 -24.42
C GLN A 629 41.12 -26.48 -23.77
N GLN A 630 40.29 -27.47 -23.46
CA GLN A 630 39.05 -27.27 -22.71
C GLN A 630 39.33 -26.65 -21.34
N GLN A 631 40.30 -27.18 -20.59
CA GLN A 631 40.62 -26.68 -19.25
C GLN A 631 41.06 -25.22 -19.28
N VAL A 632 41.90 -24.84 -20.24
CA VAL A 632 42.34 -23.45 -20.43
C VAL A 632 41.14 -22.55 -20.75
N ALA A 633 40.25 -22.97 -21.66
CA ALA A 633 39.07 -22.19 -22.02
C ALA A 633 38.13 -21.93 -20.83
N LEU A 634 37.92 -22.94 -19.98
CA LEU A 634 37.13 -22.82 -18.76
C LEU A 634 37.78 -21.86 -17.75
N LEU A 635 39.10 -21.97 -17.55
CA LEU A 635 39.84 -21.12 -16.61
C LEU A 635 39.90 -19.65 -17.07
N LEU A 636 39.99 -19.39 -18.38
CA LEU A 636 39.90 -18.04 -18.93
C LEU A 636 38.55 -17.37 -18.64
N ALA A 637 37.46 -18.07 -18.96
CA ALA A 637 36.11 -17.59 -18.66
C ALA A 637 35.91 -17.39 -17.16
N ARG A 638 36.45 -18.29 -16.32
CA ARG A 638 36.37 -18.17 -14.85
C ARG A 638 37.17 -16.99 -14.32
N LEU A 639 38.38 -16.74 -14.82
CA LEU A 639 39.20 -15.59 -14.42
C LEU A 639 38.46 -14.27 -14.70
N ARG A 640 37.81 -14.20 -15.86
CA ARG A 640 37.03 -13.03 -16.28
C ARG A 640 35.77 -12.85 -15.44
N PHE A 641 35.13 -13.95 -15.02
CA PHE A 641 34.03 -13.92 -14.05
C PHE A 641 34.50 -13.40 -12.69
N GLU A 642 35.56 -13.98 -12.12
CA GLU A 642 36.04 -13.60 -10.78
C GLU A 642 36.55 -12.16 -10.74
N THR A 643 37.08 -11.63 -11.85
CA THR A 643 37.51 -10.23 -11.98
C THR A 643 36.36 -9.25 -12.25
N GLY A 644 35.13 -9.75 -12.47
CA GLY A 644 33.98 -8.91 -12.80
C GLY A 644 34.08 -8.26 -14.19
N THR A 645 34.83 -8.85 -15.12
CA THR A 645 35.11 -8.27 -16.45
C THR A 645 34.47 -9.03 -17.61
N LEU A 646 33.52 -9.95 -17.35
CA LEU A 646 32.75 -10.64 -18.39
C LEU A 646 31.76 -9.73 -19.12
N ILE A 647 31.08 -8.86 -18.38
CA ILE A 647 30.09 -7.93 -18.90
C ILE A 647 30.51 -6.54 -18.42
N ASP A 648 30.63 -5.59 -19.35
CA ASP A 648 30.94 -4.20 -19.01
C ASP A 648 29.67 -3.44 -18.68
N TRP A 649 29.41 -3.27 -17.38
CA TRP A 649 28.25 -2.55 -16.86
C TRP A 649 28.43 -1.02 -16.81
N ASN A 650 29.59 -0.48 -17.24
CA ASN A 650 29.82 0.96 -17.27
C ASN A 650 29.21 1.63 -18.51
N ALA A 651 28.90 0.86 -19.56
CA ALA A 651 28.11 1.30 -20.69
C ALA A 651 26.61 1.09 -20.38
N ASP A 652 25.76 2.08 -20.68
CA ASP A 652 24.31 2.02 -20.44
C ASP A 652 23.72 0.69 -20.95
N GLY A 653 23.17 -0.11 -20.02
CA GLY A 653 22.53 -1.40 -20.31
C GLY A 653 23.41 -2.65 -20.21
N GLY A 654 24.72 -2.52 -19.94
CA GLY A 654 25.64 -3.65 -19.86
C GLY A 654 26.04 -4.20 -21.23
N ARG A 655 27.27 -3.93 -21.67
CA ARG A 655 27.77 -4.45 -22.95
C ARG A 655 28.55 -5.74 -22.71
N PHE A 656 28.05 -6.84 -23.24
CA PHE A 656 28.82 -8.08 -23.33
C PHE A 656 29.91 -7.92 -24.41
N ALA A 657 31.16 -8.18 -24.03
CA ALA A 657 32.29 -8.23 -24.95
C ALA A 657 32.65 -9.70 -25.23
N PRO A 658 32.35 -10.23 -26.43
CA PRO A 658 32.68 -11.61 -26.83
C PRO A 658 34.10 -12.05 -26.49
N GLU A 659 35.06 -11.14 -26.66
CA GLU A 659 36.48 -11.39 -26.46
C GLU A 659 36.82 -11.66 -24.99
N ALA A 660 35.98 -11.17 -24.06
CA ALA A 660 36.17 -11.38 -22.63
C ALA A 660 36.01 -12.84 -22.20
N LEU A 661 35.37 -13.71 -22.99
CA LEU A 661 35.28 -15.14 -22.66
C LEU A 661 36.52 -15.95 -23.06
N VAL A 662 37.38 -15.39 -23.89
CA VAL A 662 38.47 -16.12 -24.57
C VAL A 662 39.85 -15.48 -24.35
N THR A 663 39.95 -14.41 -23.56
CA THR A 663 41.20 -13.65 -23.36
C THR A 663 41.47 -13.32 -21.90
N LEU A 664 42.74 -13.02 -21.57
CA LEU A 664 43.14 -12.55 -20.25
C LEU A 664 42.60 -11.15 -19.93
N PRO A 665 42.24 -10.85 -18.66
CA PRO A 665 41.87 -9.50 -18.23
C PRO A 665 42.98 -8.48 -18.54
N GLY A 666 42.59 -7.31 -19.08
CA GLY A 666 43.52 -6.25 -19.48
C GLY A 666 44.12 -6.36 -20.88
N SER A 667 43.93 -7.48 -21.59
CA SER A 667 44.25 -7.57 -23.02
C SER A 667 43.11 -6.97 -23.84
N ILE A 668 43.16 -5.67 -24.11
CA ILE A 668 42.39 -5.10 -25.22
C ILE A 668 43.02 -5.67 -26.48
N ALA A 669 42.19 -6.30 -27.32
CA ALA A 669 42.58 -6.94 -28.56
C ALA A 669 43.60 -6.08 -29.34
N ALA A 670 44.80 -6.64 -29.54
CA ALA A 670 45.68 -6.18 -30.61
C ALA A 670 44.99 -6.54 -31.94
N GLY A 671 44.02 -5.72 -32.37
CA GLY A 671 43.18 -6.07 -33.51
C GLY A 671 42.00 -5.15 -33.81
N SER A 672 42.04 -3.87 -33.42
CA SER A 672 41.20 -2.85 -34.05
C SER A 672 41.85 -1.48 -33.86
N GLN A 673 42.65 -1.06 -34.83
CA GLN A 673 42.95 0.35 -35.08
C GLN A 673 42.01 0.86 -36.20
N PRO A 674 41.76 2.17 -36.23
CA PRO A 674 40.44 2.82 -36.08
C PRO A 674 39.43 2.60 -37.21
#